data_AF-A0AAN6MAJ2-F1
#
_entry.id   AF-A0AAN6MAJ2-F1
#
_cell.length_a   1.000
_cell.length_b   1.000
_cell.length_c   1.000
_cell.angle_alpha   90.00
_cell.angle_beta   90.00
_cell.angle_gamma   90.00
#
_symmetry.space_group_name_H-M   'P 1'
#
loop_
_entity.id
_entity.type
_entity.pdbx_description
1 polymer ?
#
loop_
_entity_poly.entity_id
_entity_poly.type
_entity_poly.pdbx_seq_one_letter_code
_entity_poly.pdbx_strand_id
1 'polypeptide(L)'
;ASFWYLKPFPIKQMATLVNYIVFMTYDLHGQWDAGSAHTIDGCPAGNCVRSHINLTETKTTLAMLTKAGVPPSKIFVGESSYGRSFKLAQAGCEGPMCTFLGGRTSSQAAPGRCTGTGGYLANAEIDEIIDIYPDDAKSWHDGDTNSDMLLYGGGVEWVAYMTPLTKRTRRDYWKSMGFAGTVDWAVDLQSFTIDEQRGPNDDKDWDDEELPPPLSKCQDAAYATVDDVQNKGDIPFHCRPVYLAEVLSNTIKKAMTQYDDLIKSGYDRKFNTYADAVVEGGDKAVRTFMYDNGNKYFDCKVWEAMMCCKRCHYYYGQGDECRYCDDKYCGQWKPSCENRNNLGNCGAVDGWMTVEPECPPDYSKRAGHKSYDDYTQSIDWRPKESKKADFWADLYTAIGIEEKDIKFKDVQRRQCSRGEEVCRNSEWDFNFPVTEGFQRADVLNPKDVVQKAYKGLQGFVKELPAAVAQMRENRYMGSAMDLVDAIALPVFMVEQAVSAIQEISDTVDEWDRQKRESIILIFLTAIFFFVPVVGELAGMVASLANVARIMTTLGVVGSAALDVYGVVSSANNGPLDIFGLVLAPLAVLDAAQMAKAAARARSMKQDEVQKLGSTVAAKLTTVRKHMAPVCTLPTKRDIDIFAASLR
;
A
#
# COMPACT_ATOMS: atom_id res chain seq x y z
N ALA A 1 38.92 -23.67 17.93
CA ALA A 1 38.29 -24.38 19.07
C ALA A 1 39.32 -24.59 20.18
N SER A 2 39.02 -24.22 21.42
CA SER A 2 39.99 -24.30 22.53
C SER A 2 39.94 -25.65 23.26
N PHE A 3 41.07 -26.05 23.86
CA PHE A 3 41.14 -27.24 24.72
C PHE A 3 40.03 -27.26 25.79
N TRP A 4 39.71 -26.10 26.37
CA TRP A 4 38.70 -25.97 27.42
C TRP A 4 37.30 -26.38 26.97
N TYR A 5 36.97 -26.12 25.70
CA TYR A 5 35.70 -26.49 25.12
C TYR A 5 35.66 -27.97 24.70
N LEU A 6 36.81 -28.49 24.24
CA LEU A 6 36.90 -29.84 23.67
C LEU A 6 37.20 -30.93 24.71
N LYS A 7 37.72 -30.59 25.90
CA LYS A 7 38.06 -31.55 26.96
C LYS A 7 36.94 -32.55 27.34
N PRO A 8 35.63 -32.22 27.27
CA PRO A 8 34.57 -33.18 27.61
C PRO A 8 34.29 -34.20 26.49
N PHE A 9 34.83 -34.00 25.28
CA PHE A 9 34.54 -34.85 24.13
C PHE A 9 35.51 -36.02 24.08
N PRO A 10 35.03 -37.28 24.23
CA PRO A 10 35.86 -38.48 24.15
C PRO A 10 36.20 -38.80 22.67
N ILE A 11 36.92 -37.90 22.02
CA ILE A 11 37.04 -37.86 20.55
C ILE A 11 37.70 -39.12 19.98
N LYS A 12 38.59 -39.77 20.74
CA LYS A 12 39.17 -41.05 20.38
C LYS A 12 38.11 -42.16 20.29
N GLN A 13 37.22 -42.25 21.27
CA GLN A 13 36.11 -43.21 21.25
C GLN A 13 35.08 -42.84 20.17
N MET A 14 34.77 -41.56 19.99
CA MET A 14 33.87 -41.11 18.92
C MET A 14 34.40 -41.51 17.55
N ALA A 15 35.70 -41.32 17.32
CA ALA A 15 36.38 -41.67 16.08
C ALA A 15 36.33 -43.18 15.76
N THR A 16 36.08 -44.07 16.72
CA THR A 16 35.90 -45.50 16.40
C THR A 16 34.50 -45.82 15.87
N LEU A 17 33.51 -44.97 16.16
CA LEU A 17 32.11 -45.19 15.81
C LEU A 17 31.70 -44.49 14.51
N VAL A 18 32.25 -43.32 14.23
CA VAL A 18 31.89 -42.52 13.05
C VAL A 18 32.78 -42.83 11.85
N ASN A 19 32.19 -42.73 10.65
CA ASN A 19 32.93 -42.87 9.39
C ASN A 19 33.93 -41.72 9.21
N TYR A 20 33.52 -40.51 9.55
CA TYR A 20 34.33 -39.30 9.47
C TYR A 20 33.89 -38.27 10.51
N ILE A 21 34.75 -37.28 10.76
CA ILE A 21 34.53 -36.16 11.68
C ILE A 21 34.68 -34.89 10.86
N VAL A 22 33.61 -34.10 10.76
CA VAL A 22 33.71 -32.73 10.26
C VAL A 22 34.14 -31.85 11.41
N PHE A 23 35.32 -31.25 11.31
CA PHE A 23 35.80 -30.31 12.30
C PHE A 23 35.67 -28.89 11.77
N MET A 24 34.75 -28.12 12.37
CA MET A 24 34.42 -26.76 11.96
C MET A 24 35.55 -25.78 12.32
N THR A 25 36.54 -25.65 11.44
CA THR A 25 37.72 -24.77 11.59
C THR A 25 37.47 -23.35 11.07
N TYR A 26 36.29 -22.83 11.42
CA TYR A 26 35.81 -21.47 11.17
C TYR A 26 35.10 -20.97 12.43
N ASP A 27 34.69 -19.70 12.46
CA ASP A 27 34.16 -19.05 13.67
C ASP A 27 35.13 -19.10 14.85
N LEU A 28 36.43 -19.02 14.56
CA LEU A 28 37.46 -18.89 15.60
C LEU A 28 37.36 -17.54 16.32
N HIS A 29 36.90 -16.52 15.59
CA HIS A 29 36.70 -15.16 16.04
C HIS A 29 35.37 -14.61 15.52
N GLY A 30 34.81 -13.66 16.25
CA GLY A 30 33.54 -13.01 15.89
C GLY A 30 33.15 -11.93 16.89
N GLN A 31 31.97 -11.33 16.68
CA GLN A 31 31.45 -10.26 17.55
C GLN A 31 31.42 -10.65 19.04
N TRP A 32 31.26 -11.95 19.34
CA TRP A 32 31.22 -12.48 20.70
C TRP A 32 32.53 -12.36 21.48
N ASP A 33 33.65 -12.01 20.83
CA ASP A 33 34.93 -11.79 21.49
C ASP A 33 34.94 -10.51 22.34
N ALA A 34 34.06 -9.55 22.03
CA ALA A 34 33.96 -8.29 22.73
C ALA A 34 33.78 -8.47 24.25
N GLY A 35 34.60 -7.75 25.02
CA GLY A 35 34.60 -7.79 26.48
C GLY A 35 35.39 -8.96 27.09
N SER A 36 36.13 -9.73 26.30
CA SER A 36 36.97 -10.82 26.80
C SER A 36 38.46 -10.55 26.60
N ALA A 37 39.23 -10.52 27.68
CA ALA A 37 40.69 -10.36 27.63
C ALA A 37 41.43 -11.66 27.21
N HIS A 38 40.71 -12.77 27.04
CA HIS A 38 41.28 -14.10 26.78
C HIS A 38 40.99 -14.64 25.39
N THR A 39 40.26 -13.89 24.56
CA THR A 39 39.89 -14.31 23.20
C THR A 39 40.97 -13.91 22.20
N ILE A 40 41.60 -12.75 22.38
CA ILE A 40 42.55 -12.19 21.42
C ILE A 40 43.80 -11.68 22.14
N ASP A 41 44.94 -12.28 21.81
CA ASP A 41 46.23 -11.88 22.38
C ASP A 41 46.54 -10.41 22.08
N GLY A 42 46.97 -9.69 23.12
CA GLY A 42 47.30 -8.26 23.04
C GLY A 42 46.07 -7.33 22.99
N CYS A 43 44.84 -7.85 23.07
CA CYS A 43 43.62 -7.06 23.02
C CYS A 43 42.76 -7.23 24.29
N PRO A 44 43.01 -6.47 25.37
CA PRO A 44 42.32 -6.66 26.66
C PRO A 44 40.80 -6.50 26.60
N ALA A 45 40.30 -5.66 25.70
CA ALA A 45 38.87 -5.44 25.50
C ALA A 45 38.22 -6.49 24.57
N GLY A 46 39.01 -7.40 23.99
CA GLY A 46 38.52 -8.46 23.10
C GLY A 46 37.88 -7.97 21.80
N ASN A 47 37.99 -6.68 21.49
CA ASN A 47 37.31 -6.05 20.36
C ASN A 47 38.27 -5.70 19.21
N CYS A 48 39.36 -6.43 19.03
CA CYS A 48 40.25 -6.25 17.90
C CYS A 48 39.84 -7.20 16.76
N VAL A 49 39.97 -6.78 15.51
CA VAL A 49 39.62 -7.63 14.37
C VAL A 49 40.58 -8.81 14.23
N ARG A 50 40.03 -10.00 14.00
CA ARG A 50 40.78 -11.23 13.75
C ARG A 50 40.04 -12.08 12.72
N SER A 51 40.81 -12.80 11.91
CA SER A 51 40.23 -13.71 10.92
C SER A 51 39.57 -14.90 11.62
N HIS A 52 38.27 -15.09 11.36
CA HIS A 52 37.52 -16.25 11.88
C HIS A 52 37.97 -17.59 11.30
N ILE A 53 38.81 -17.55 10.26
CA ILE A 53 39.38 -18.71 9.56
C ILE A 53 40.90 -18.79 9.71
N ASN A 54 41.50 -18.14 10.71
CA ASN A 54 42.96 -18.10 10.91
C ASN A 54 43.64 -19.50 10.79
N LEU A 55 44.57 -19.64 9.82
CA LEU A 55 45.24 -20.91 9.53
C LEU A 55 46.13 -21.39 10.68
N THR A 56 46.78 -20.50 11.41
CA THR A 56 47.69 -20.86 12.51
C THR A 56 46.90 -21.52 13.66
N GLU A 57 45.74 -20.97 13.98
CA GLU A 57 44.83 -21.54 14.97
C GLU A 57 44.15 -22.82 14.47
N THR A 58 43.85 -22.89 13.18
CA THR A 58 43.34 -24.09 12.52
C THR A 58 44.35 -25.24 12.67
N LYS A 59 45.63 -25.02 12.35
CA LYS A 59 46.71 -26.01 12.52
C LYS A 59 46.84 -26.48 13.97
N THR A 60 46.81 -25.53 14.92
CA THR A 60 46.86 -25.84 16.35
C THR A 60 45.68 -26.71 16.78
N THR A 61 44.48 -26.39 16.30
CA THR A 61 43.27 -27.15 16.60
C THR A 61 43.33 -28.58 16.06
N LEU A 62 43.75 -28.75 14.81
CA LEU A 62 43.89 -30.07 14.18
C LEU A 62 44.99 -30.92 14.84
N ALA A 63 46.09 -30.30 15.25
CA ALA A 63 47.15 -30.98 16.00
C ALA A 63 46.66 -31.52 17.35
N MET A 64 45.74 -30.83 18.02
CA MET A 64 45.13 -31.34 19.26
C MET A 64 44.31 -32.62 19.01
N LEU A 65 43.54 -32.68 17.92
CA LEU A 65 42.72 -33.86 17.59
C LEU A 65 43.58 -35.07 17.25
N THR A 66 44.60 -34.88 16.42
CA THR A 66 45.49 -35.98 16.03
C THR A 66 46.31 -36.48 17.21
N LYS A 67 46.78 -35.58 18.08
CA LYS A 67 47.44 -35.95 19.34
C LYS A 67 46.51 -36.63 20.34
N ALA A 68 45.20 -36.35 20.30
CA ALA A 68 44.19 -37.07 21.08
C ALA A 68 43.89 -38.48 20.55
N GLY A 69 44.52 -38.91 19.44
CA GLY A 69 44.43 -40.26 18.90
C GLY A 69 43.43 -40.43 17.77
N VAL A 70 42.96 -39.34 17.16
CA VAL A 70 42.12 -39.38 15.96
C VAL A 70 43.01 -39.47 14.72
N PRO A 71 42.87 -40.50 13.86
CA PRO A 71 43.61 -40.55 12.60
C PRO A 71 43.27 -39.35 11.70
N PRO A 72 44.26 -38.67 11.07
CA PRO A 72 43.99 -37.60 10.11
C PRO A 72 43.02 -38.01 8.99
N SER A 73 43.10 -39.26 8.54
CA SER A 73 42.24 -39.85 7.51
C SER A 73 40.76 -40.00 7.91
N LYS A 74 40.39 -39.65 9.15
CA LYS A 74 38.99 -39.55 9.60
C LYS A 74 38.48 -38.12 9.71
N ILE A 75 39.34 -37.11 9.55
CA ILE A 75 39.00 -35.72 9.79
C ILE A 75 38.82 -34.99 8.45
N PHE A 76 37.65 -34.42 8.24
CA PHE A 76 37.39 -33.41 7.23
C PHE A 76 37.54 -32.03 7.85
N VAL A 77 38.39 -31.20 7.25
CA VAL A 77 38.68 -29.85 7.73
C VAL A 77 37.62 -28.87 7.22
N GLY A 78 37.02 -28.08 8.11
CA GLY A 78 35.99 -27.12 7.76
C GLY A 78 36.53 -25.93 6.96
N GLU A 79 35.80 -25.57 5.91
CA GLU A 79 35.97 -24.35 5.13
C GLU A 79 34.72 -23.49 5.21
N SER A 80 34.86 -22.19 4.99
CA SER A 80 33.75 -21.25 5.10
C SER A 80 33.48 -20.58 3.75
N SER A 81 32.20 -20.48 3.41
CA SER A 81 31.64 -19.69 2.30
C SER A 81 30.98 -18.41 2.80
N TYR A 82 31.41 -17.93 3.95
CA TYR A 82 30.97 -16.67 4.53
C TYR A 82 32.15 -16.00 5.21
N GLY A 83 31.98 -14.73 5.57
CA GLY A 83 32.89 -13.98 6.40
C GLY A 83 32.26 -13.53 7.72
N ARG A 84 33.11 -13.30 8.72
CA ARG A 84 32.71 -12.55 9.94
C ARG A 84 33.05 -11.09 9.74
N SER A 85 32.01 -10.25 9.74
CA SER A 85 32.12 -8.81 9.53
C SER A 85 32.14 -8.03 10.84
N PHE A 86 32.70 -6.82 10.80
CA PHE A 86 32.86 -5.94 11.93
C PHE A 86 32.76 -4.48 11.46
N LYS A 87 32.09 -3.65 12.25
CA LYS A 87 32.18 -2.20 12.10
C LYS A 87 33.37 -1.68 12.88
N LEU A 88 34.36 -1.12 12.20
CA LEU A 88 35.56 -0.56 12.80
C LEU A 88 35.24 0.74 13.56
N ALA A 89 35.99 0.97 14.65
CA ALA A 89 35.97 2.22 15.39
C ALA A 89 36.70 3.35 14.63
N GLN A 90 37.60 3.00 13.70
CA GLN A 90 38.38 3.94 12.90
C GLN A 90 38.37 3.51 11.43
N ALA A 91 37.96 4.42 10.55
CA ALA A 91 37.98 4.21 9.12
C ALA A 91 39.41 3.99 8.60
N GLY A 92 39.59 3.08 7.63
CA GLY A 92 40.88 2.80 6.99
C GLY A 92 41.84 1.97 7.84
N CYS A 93 41.38 1.40 8.96
CA CYS A 93 42.23 0.59 9.82
C CYS A 93 42.26 -0.87 9.32
N GLU A 94 43.42 -1.33 8.84
CA GLU A 94 43.56 -2.67 8.23
C GLU A 94 44.24 -3.71 9.15
N GLY A 95 44.92 -3.24 10.19
CA GLY A 95 45.74 -4.07 11.05
C GLY A 95 44.97 -4.97 12.03
N PRO A 96 45.61 -6.04 12.54
CA PRO A 96 45.01 -6.96 13.51
C PRO A 96 44.66 -6.35 14.88
N MET A 97 45.14 -5.13 15.15
CA MET A 97 44.85 -4.38 16.37
C MET A 97 43.79 -3.30 16.16
N CYS A 98 43.22 -3.22 14.95
CA CYS A 98 42.08 -2.35 14.69
C CYS A 98 40.89 -2.80 15.53
N THR A 99 40.25 -1.86 16.19
CA THR A 99 39.14 -2.15 17.08
C THR A 99 37.82 -2.05 16.35
N PHE A 100 36.88 -2.92 16.71
CA PHE A 100 35.51 -2.91 16.25
C PHE A 100 34.54 -2.40 17.31
N LEU A 101 33.38 -1.95 16.85
CA LEU A 101 32.25 -1.44 17.64
C LEU A 101 31.22 -2.54 17.94
N GLY A 102 30.34 -2.24 18.88
CA GLY A 102 29.32 -3.18 19.36
C GLY A 102 29.75 -3.98 20.58
N GLY A 103 28.85 -4.82 21.06
CA GLY A 103 29.04 -5.67 22.23
C GLY A 103 28.98 -7.14 21.89
N ARG A 104 29.18 -8.01 22.89
CA ARG A 104 29.22 -9.47 22.73
C ARG A 104 27.99 -10.06 22.04
N THR A 105 26.82 -9.45 22.22
CA THR A 105 25.53 -9.92 21.71
C THR A 105 24.93 -9.00 20.64
N SER A 106 25.68 -7.98 20.20
CA SER A 106 25.18 -6.98 19.25
C SER A 106 26.32 -6.48 18.37
N SER A 107 26.27 -6.87 17.09
CA SER A 107 27.18 -6.34 16.07
C SER A 107 26.64 -5.03 15.51
N GLN A 108 27.54 -4.09 15.28
CA GLN A 108 27.23 -2.86 14.53
C GLN A 108 27.63 -2.96 13.05
N ALA A 109 28.23 -4.08 12.62
CA ALA A 109 28.53 -4.30 11.22
C ALA A 109 27.26 -4.26 10.38
N ALA A 110 27.36 -3.71 9.17
CA ALA A 110 26.24 -3.69 8.24
C ALA A 110 25.78 -5.14 7.93
N PRO A 111 24.49 -5.47 8.10
CA PRO A 111 23.97 -6.77 7.69
C PRO A 111 23.98 -6.91 6.16
N GLY A 112 24.29 -8.10 5.66
CA GLY A 112 24.11 -8.42 4.24
C GLY A 112 22.63 -8.40 3.83
N ARG A 113 22.35 -8.11 2.56
CA ARG A 113 20.97 -7.99 2.06
C ARG A 113 20.19 -9.30 2.07
N CYS A 114 20.88 -10.44 1.94
CA CYS A 114 20.30 -11.78 1.96
C CYS A 114 20.45 -12.44 3.33
N THR A 115 21.64 -12.34 3.94
CA THR A 115 21.91 -12.95 5.24
C THR A 115 21.24 -12.20 6.40
N GLY A 116 20.94 -10.90 6.23
CA GLY A 116 20.14 -10.09 7.15
C GLY A 116 20.71 -9.93 8.55
N THR A 117 21.98 -10.30 8.77
CA THR A 117 22.58 -10.43 10.10
C THR A 117 23.88 -9.64 10.19
N GLY A 118 23.93 -8.65 11.09
CA GLY A 118 25.17 -7.91 11.36
C GLY A 118 26.26 -8.85 11.92
N GLY A 119 27.46 -8.77 11.34
CA GLY A 119 28.60 -9.59 11.74
C GLY A 119 28.76 -10.89 10.95
N TYR A 120 27.99 -11.06 9.87
CA TYR A 120 27.98 -12.24 9.03
C TYR A 120 27.63 -11.85 7.59
N LEU A 121 28.45 -12.24 6.62
CA LEU A 121 28.20 -12.00 5.19
C LEU A 121 28.49 -13.26 4.39
N ALA A 122 27.61 -13.63 3.47
CA ALA A 122 27.88 -14.71 2.52
C ALA A 122 29.03 -14.32 1.57
N ASN A 123 29.81 -15.28 1.07
CA ASN A 123 30.79 -15.01 0.02
C ASN A 123 30.13 -14.38 -1.21
N ALA A 124 28.91 -14.81 -1.55
CA ALA A 124 28.09 -14.20 -2.60
C ALA A 124 27.89 -12.68 -2.40
N GLU A 125 27.59 -12.25 -1.16
CA GLU A 125 27.39 -10.84 -0.81
C GLU A 125 28.72 -10.08 -0.80
N ILE A 126 29.82 -10.73 -0.40
CA ILE A 126 31.17 -10.14 -0.41
C ILE A 126 31.63 -9.89 -1.85
N ASP A 127 31.46 -10.87 -2.74
CA ASP A 127 31.80 -10.74 -4.16
C ASP A 127 30.95 -9.64 -4.82
N GLU A 128 29.65 -9.57 -4.50
CA GLU A 128 28.76 -8.49 -4.95
C GLU A 128 29.23 -7.10 -4.51
N ILE A 129 29.65 -6.94 -3.24
CA ILE A 129 30.19 -5.66 -2.73
C ILE A 129 31.43 -5.24 -3.53
N ILE A 130 32.34 -6.17 -3.78
CA ILE A 130 33.57 -5.93 -4.55
C ILE A 130 33.23 -5.51 -5.99
N ASP A 131 32.29 -6.20 -6.62
CA ASP A 131 31.92 -5.96 -8.01
C ASP A 131 31.16 -4.65 -8.22
N ILE A 132 30.28 -4.27 -7.29
CA ILE A 132 29.44 -3.06 -7.40
C ILE A 132 30.21 -1.79 -6.98
N TYR A 133 31.08 -1.89 -5.98
CA TYR A 133 31.77 -0.73 -5.40
C TYR A 133 33.30 -0.86 -5.49
N PRO A 134 33.88 -1.03 -6.68
CA PRO A 134 35.32 -1.30 -6.84
C PRO A 134 36.22 -0.16 -6.31
N ASP A 135 35.71 1.08 -6.24
CA ASP A 135 36.44 2.23 -5.71
C ASP A 135 36.41 2.35 -4.18
N ASP A 136 35.45 1.69 -3.52
CA ASP A 136 35.27 1.70 -2.06
C ASP A 136 35.72 0.37 -1.41
N ALA A 137 35.71 -0.72 -2.19
CA ALA A 137 36.11 -2.05 -1.77
C ALA A 137 37.63 -2.25 -1.90
N LYS A 138 38.32 -2.37 -0.77
CA LYS A 138 39.74 -2.73 -0.70
C LYS A 138 39.91 -4.15 -0.17
N SER A 139 40.24 -5.10 -1.05
CA SER A 139 40.55 -6.48 -0.68
C SER A 139 42.06 -6.74 -0.60
N TRP A 140 42.47 -7.63 0.31
CA TRP A 140 43.84 -8.11 0.39
C TRP A 140 43.92 -9.50 1.03
N HIS A 141 45.05 -10.16 0.82
CA HIS A 141 45.36 -11.46 1.41
C HIS A 141 46.44 -11.31 2.49
N ASP A 142 46.17 -11.83 3.69
CA ASP A 142 47.19 -11.96 4.73
C ASP A 142 47.81 -13.37 4.68
N GLY A 143 49.06 -13.44 4.24
CA GLY A 143 49.79 -14.69 4.09
C GLY A 143 50.11 -15.40 5.41
N ASP A 144 50.22 -14.67 6.53
CA ASP A 144 50.55 -15.27 7.83
C ASP A 144 49.38 -16.09 8.38
N THR A 145 48.16 -15.55 8.24
CA THR A 145 46.93 -16.27 8.63
C THR A 145 46.30 -17.04 7.45
N ASN A 146 46.83 -16.89 6.24
CA ASN A 146 46.26 -17.38 4.97
C ASN A 146 44.75 -17.07 4.89
N SER A 147 44.41 -15.80 5.08
CA SER A 147 43.03 -15.28 5.12
C SER A 147 42.84 -14.19 4.07
N ASP A 148 41.62 -14.07 3.56
CA ASP A 148 41.23 -12.94 2.71
C ASP A 148 40.44 -11.93 3.53
N MET A 149 40.68 -10.65 3.28
CA MET A 149 40.02 -9.55 3.97
C MET A 149 39.51 -8.53 2.98
N LEU A 150 38.43 -7.86 3.38
CA LEU A 150 37.82 -6.77 2.64
C LEU A 150 37.51 -5.63 3.61
N LEU A 151 37.89 -4.42 3.19
CA LEU A 151 37.49 -3.17 3.81
C LEU A 151 36.57 -2.40 2.84
N TYR A 152 35.44 -1.90 3.31
CA TYR A 152 34.43 -1.22 2.49
C TYR A 152 33.58 -0.25 3.33
N GLY A 153 32.57 0.37 2.72
CA GLY A 153 31.62 1.27 3.37
C GLY A 153 32.26 2.55 3.85
N GLY A 154 33.12 3.18 3.05
CA GLY A 154 33.94 4.32 3.49
C GLY A 154 35.07 3.92 4.44
N GLY A 155 35.48 2.66 4.39
CA GLY A 155 36.59 2.11 5.17
C GLY A 155 36.24 1.75 6.62
N VAL A 156 34.97 1.72 7.01
CA VAL A 156 34.53 1.35 8.38
C VAL A 156 33.93 -0.04 8.49
N GLU A 157 33.63 -0.71 7.39
CA GLU A 157 33.17 -2.10 7.42
C GLU A 157 34.33 -3.01 7.03
N TRP A 158 34.57 -4.05 7.83
CA TRP A 158 35.67 -4.98 7.66
C TRP A 158 35.14 -6.41 7.70
N VAL A 159 35.60 -7.28 6.82
CA VAL A 159 35.24 -8.71 6.83
C VAL A 159 36.46 -9.57 6.51
N ALA A 160 36.62 -10.68 7.25
CA ALA A 160 37.55 -11.75 6.89
C ALA A 160 36.77 -12.96 6.39
N TYR A 161 37.21 -13.53 5.28
CA TYR A 161 36.54 -14.59 4.54
C TYR A 161 37.56 -15.49 3.79
N MET A 162 37.06 -16.41 2.96
CA MET A 162 37.89 -17.29 2.13
C MET A 162 37.48 -17.21 0.66
N THR A 163 38.42 -16.80 -0.20
CA THR A 163 38.30 -16.90 -1.65
C THR A 163 38.47 -18.36 -2.13
N PRO A 164 38.04 -18.69 -3.36
CA PRO A 164 38.31 -19.99 -3.96
C PRO A 164 39.81 -20.33 -4.02
N LEU A 165 40.68 -19.33 -4.20
CA LEU A 165 42.13 -19.52 -4.18
C LEU A 165 42.61 -19.97 -2.78
N THR A 166 42.18 -19.27 -1.73
CA THR A 166 42.51 -19.62 -0.34
C THR A 166 42.00 -21.01 0.04
N LYS A 167 40.79 -21.39 -0.39
CA LYS A 167 40.28 -22.76 -0.22
C LYS A 167 41.17 -23.78 -0.90
N ARG A 168 41.54 -23.57 -2.18
CA ARG A 168 42.43 -24.49 -2.91
C ARG A 168 43.78 -24.69 -2.22
N THR A 169 44.46 -23.60 -1.83
CA THR A 169 45.76 -23.70 -1.15
C THR A 169 45.67 -24.47 0.17
N ARG A 170 44.58 -24.30 0.91
CA ARG A 170 44.32 -25.06 2.15
C ARG A 170 44.04 -26.53 1.87
N ARG A 171 43.22 -26.86 0.87
CA ARG A 171 42.95 -28.25 0.46
C ARG A 171 44.24 -28.99 0.12
N ASP A 172 45.14 -28.35 -0.63
CA ASP A 172 46.45 -28.94 -0.96
C ASP A 172 47.29 -29.19 0.30
N TYR A 173 47.30 -28.24 1.23
CA TYR A 173 47.98 -28.39 2.51
C TYR A 173 47.37 -29.54 3.33
N TRP A 174 46.04 -29.63 3.45
CA TRP A 174 45.38 -30.71 4.19
C TRP A 174 45.62 -32.08 3.57
N LYS A 175 45.61 -32.16 2.24
CA LYS A 175 45.97 -33.37 1.50
C LYS A 175 47.40 -33.81 1.80
N SER A 176 48.37 -32.89 1.82
CA SER A 176 49.77 -33.21 2.16
C SER A 176 49.95 -33.73 3.59
N MET A 177 49.03 -33.36 4.49
CA MET A 177 49.04 -33.76 5.90
C MET A 177 48.23 -35.05 6.16
N GLY A 178 47.67 -35.67 5.10
CA GLY A 178 46.93 -36.93 5.19
C GLY A 178 45.52 -36.80 5.77
N PHE A 179 44.95 -35.59 5.80
CA PHE A 179 43.55 -35.40 6.19
C PHE A 179 42.59 -36.01 5.16
N ALA A 180 41.39 -36.40 5.60
CA ALA A 180 40.41 -37.09 4.77
C ALA A 180 39.86 -36.21 3.62
N GLY A 181 39.81 -34.90 3.85
CA GLY A 181 39.30 -33.92 2.90
C GLY A 181 38.87 -32.63 3.59
N THR A 182 38.00 -31.87 2.93
CA THR A 182 37.40 -30.66 3.48
C THR A 182 35.88 -30.68 3.36
N VAL A 183 35.20 -29.92 4.21
CA VAL A 183 33.74 -29.72 4.16
C VAL A 183 33.47 -28.23 4.22
N ASP A 184 32.68 -27.73 3.28
CA ASP A 184 32.36 -26.33 3.14
C ASP A 184 31.06 -25.98 3.88
N TRP A 185 31.07 -24.87 4.62
CA TRP A 185 29.89 -24.29 5.24
C TRP A 185 29.62 -22.89 4.65
N ALA A 186 28.58 -22.68 3.87
CA ALA A 186 27.73 -23.69 3.24
C ALA A 186 27.55 -23.36 1.76
N VAL A 187 27.06 -24.34 0.99
CA VAL A 187 26.97 -24.26 -0.47
C VAL A 187 26.13 -23.06 -0.94
N ASP A 188 25.05 -22.74 -0.22
CA ASP A 188 24.14 -21.61 -0.49
C ASP A 188 24.77 -20.23 -0.30
N LEU A 189 25.96 -20.15 0.30
CA LEU A 189 26.65 -18.89 0.59
C LEU A 189 27.77 -18.59 -0.41
N GLN A 190 28.13 -19.56 -1.27
CA GLN A 190 29.30 -19.49 -2.14
C GLN A 190 29.20 -18.40 -3.20
N SER A 191 28.06 -18.32 -3.86
CA SER A 191 27.79 -17.42 -4.96
C SER A 191 26.29 -17.32 -5.13
N PHE A 192 25.80 -16.18 -5.63
CA PHE A 192 24.45 -16.15 -6.18
C PHE A 192 24.38 -17.14 -7.35
N THR A 193 23.43 -18.07 -7.30
CA THR A 193 23.11 -18.96 -8.41
C THR A 193 22.39 -18.18 -9.50
N ILE A 194 22.22 -18.83 -10.64
CA ILE A 194 21.44 -18.31 -11.76
C ILE A 194 20.02 -17.87 -11.33
N ASP A 195 19.41 -18.53 -10.35
CA ASP A 195 18.07 -18.18 -9.86
C ASP A 195 18.06 -16.89 -9.04
N GLU A 196 19.16 -16.58 -8.35
CA GLU A 196 19.33 -15.30 -7.65
C GLU A 196 19.92 -14.21 -8.57
N GLN A 197 20.66 -14.60 -9.62
CA GLN A 197 21.31 -13.73 -10.60
C GLN A 197 20.37 -13.27 -11.74
N ARG A 198 19.43 -14.12 -12.15
CA ARG A 198 18.52 -13.83 -13.27
C ARG A 198 17.27 -13.11 -12.77
N GLY A 199 17.10 -11.87 -13.21
CA GLY A 199 15.77 -11.29 -13.30
C GLY A 199 14.88 -12.10 -14.27
N PRO A 200 13.55 -11.93 -14.23
CA PRO A 200 12.55 -12.76 -14.93
C PRO A 200 12.54 -12.67 -16.48
N ASN A 201 13.68 -12.39 -17.12
CA ASN A 201 13.81 -12.16 -18.56
C ASN A 201 15.03 -12.85 -19.21
N ASP A 202 15.74 -13.78 -18.56
CA ASP A 202 16.94 -14.41 -19.13
C ASP A 202 16.74 -15.93 -19.35
N ASP A 203 16.66 -16.31 -20.61
CA ASP A 203 16.14 -17.55 -21.19
C ASP A 203 17.25 -18.48 -21.70
N LYS A 204 18.08 -19.03 -20.80
CA LYS A 204 19.09 -20.04 -21.17
C LYS A 204 19.02 -21.32 -20.34
N ASP A 205 18.88 -22.41 -21.07
CA ASP A 205 18.68 -23.80 -20.66
C ASP A 205 19.77 -24.35 -19.72
N TRP A 206 19.35 -25.27 -18.86
CA TRP A 206 20.12 -25.95 -17.83
C TRP A 206 20.63 -27.29 -18.34
N ASP A 207 21.92 -27.58 -18.17
CA ASP A 207 22.47 -28.94 -18.30
C ASP A 207 22.93 -29.47 -16.93
N ASP A 208 22.21 -30.50 -16.48
CA ASP A 208 22.55 -31.64 -15.62
C ASP A 208 23.64 -31.52 -14.52
N GLU A 209 23.19 -31.26 -13.28
CA GLU A 209 23.84 -31.71 -12.05
C GLU A 209 22.80 -32.37 -11.11
N GLU A 210 23.20 -33.44 -10.39
CA GLU A 210 22.34 -34.35 -9.62
C GLU A 210 21.31 -33.64 -8.73
N LEU A 211 20.04 -33.68 -9.14
CA LEU A 211 18.93 -33.04 -8.45
C LEU A 211 18.69 -33.65 -7.05
N PRO A 212 18.34 -32.84 -6.04
CA PRO A 212 17.94 -33.33 -4.73
C PRO A 212 16.74 -34.29 -4.82
N PRO A 213 16.53 -35.15 -3.80
CA PRO A 213 15.39 -36.06 -3.79
C PRO A 213 14.06 -35.30 -3.94
N PRO A 214 13.08 -35.86 -4.67
CA PRO A 214 11.83 -35.16 -4.96
C PRO A 214 11.09 -34.81 -3.68
N LEU A 215 10.52 -33.60 -3.66
CA LEU A 215 9.70 -33.12 -2.55
C LEU A 215 8.55 -34.10 -2.25
N SER A 216 8.20 -34.23 -0.97
CA SER A 216 7.10 -35.11 -0.55
C SER A 216 5.76 -34.64 -1.13
N LYS A 217 4.81 -35.55 -1.35
CA LYS A 217 3.47 -35.14 -1.78
C LYS A 217 2.78 -34.37 -0.66
N CYS A 218 2.08 -33.30 -1.04
CA CYS A 218 1.19 -32.59 -0.13
C CYS A 218 -0.01 -33.47 0.23
N GLN A 219 -0.49 -33.35 1.46
CA GLN A 219 -1.65 -34.10 1.92
C GLN A 219 -2.91 -33.62 1.20
N ASP A 220 -3.91 -34.49 1.09
CA ASP A 220 -5.24 -34.12 0.62
C ASP A 220 -6.03 -33.40 1.73
N ALA A 221 -5.45 -32.31 2.23
CA ALA A 221 -6.08 -31.37 3.15
C ALA A 221 -6.72 -30.22 2.37
N ALA A 222 -7.82 -29.68 2.91
CA ALA A 222 -8.50 -28.50 2.41
C ALA A 222 -8.65 -27.48 3.54
N TYR A 223 -8.41 -26.22 3.21
CA TYR A 223 -8.48 -25.09 4.14
C TYR A 223 -9.48 -24.07 3.63
N ALA A 224 -10.23 -23.43 4.53
CA ALA A 224 -11.27 -22.48 4.15
C ALA A 224 -10.71 -21.06 4.01
N THR A 225 -9.74 -20.69 4.84
CA THR A 225 -9.15 -19.36 4.90
C THR A 225 -7.63 -19.42 4.89
N VAL A 226 -7.00 -18.28 4.56
CA VAL A 226 -5.53 -18.16 4.65
C VAL A 226 -5.05 -18.36 6.09
N ASP A 227 -5.82 -17.93 7.09
CA ASP A 227 -5.49 -18.11 8.50
C ASP A 227 -5.51 -19.59 8.91
N ASP A 228 -6.41 -20.42 8.36
CA ASP A 228 -6.45 -21.86 8.63
C ASP A 228 -5.16 -22.56 8.17
N VAL A 229 -4.61 -22.13 7.04
CA VAL A 229 -3.31 -22.62 6.53
C VAL A 229 -2.18 -22.16 7.47
N GLN A 230 -2.24 -20.92 7.95
CA GLN A 230 -1.17 -20.38 8.81
C GLN A 230 -1.15 -20.97 10.22
N ASN A 231 -2.32 -21.22 10.81
CA ASN A 231 -2.44 -21.73 12.18
C ASN A 231 -2.03 -23.21 12.31
N LYS A 232 -1.75 -23.89 11.19
CA LYS A 232 -1.39 -25.30 11.13
C LYS A 232 0.14 -25.47 11.07
N GLY A 233 0.73 -25.79 12.22
CA GLY A 233 2.20 -25.83 12.40
C GLY A 233 2.96 -26.98 11.74
N ASP A 234 2.28 -28.00 11.23
CA ASP A 234 2.84 -29.24 10.67
C ASP A 234 2.81 -29.31 9.13
N ILE A 235 2.52 -28.20 8.44
CA ILE A 235 2.53 -28.15 6.97
C ILE A 235 3.98 -28.09 6.43
N PRO A 236 4.41 -29.02 5.56
CA PRO A 236 5.70 -28.92 4.88
C PRO A 236 5.84 -27.61 4.09
N PHE A 237 7.03 -27.03 4.09
CA PHE A 237 7.25 -25.68 3.53
C PHE A 237 6.78 -25.55 2.08
N HIS A 238 7.03 -26.55 1.24
CA HIS A 238 6.65 -26.55 -0.18
C HIS A 238 5.15 -26.75 -0.41
N CYS A 239 4.42 -27.26 0.59
CA CYS A 239 2.97 -27.47 0.51
C CYS A 239 2.15 -26.27 0.93
N ARG A 240 2.72 -25.38 1.75
CA ARG A 240 2.06 -24.15 2.18
C ARG A 240 1.59 -23.27 1.01
N PRO A 241 2.42 -22.95 -0.01
CA PRO A 241 1.95 -22.17 -1.15
C PRO A 241 0.87 -22.89 -1.97
N VAL A 242 0.90 -24.22 -2.05
CA VAL A 242 -0.15 -25.01 -2.74
C VAL A 242 -1.50 -24.80 -2.07
N TYR A 243 -1.56 -24.91 -0.74
CA TYR A 243 -2.80 -24.70 0.01
C TYR A 243 -3.26 -23.24 -0.01
N LEU A 244 -2.34 -22.27 0.03
CA LEU A 244 -2.68 -20.85 -0.11
C LEU A 244 -3.25 -20.54 -1.49
N ALA A 245 -2.66 -21.06 -2.56
CA ALA A 245 -3.17 -20.88 -3.91
C ALA A 245 -4.57 -21.51 -4.08
N GLU A 246 -4.82 -22.66 -3.45
CA GLU A 246 -6.14 -23.29 -3.43
C GLU A 246 -7.18 -22.44 -2.69
N VAL A 247 -6.83 -21.90 -1.52
CA VAL A 247 -7.70 -20.95 -0.79
C VAL A 247 -8.02 -19.73 -1.66
N LEU A 248 -7.00 -19.11 -2.28
CA LEU A 248 -7.19 -17.94 -3.15
C LEU A 248 -8.07 -18.26 -4.37
N SER A 249 -7.87 -19.43 -4.98
CA SER A 249 -8.72 -19.94 -6.07
C SER A 249 -10.18 -20.09 -5.65
N ASN A 250 -10.43 -20.61 -4.44
CA ASN A 250 -11.78 -20.76 -3.90
C ASN A 250 -12.39 -19.40 -3.54
N THR A 251 -11.61 -18.48 -2.99
CA THR A 251 -12.04 -17.12 -2.65
C THR A 251 -12.53 -16.35 -3.87
N ILE A 252 -11.74 -16.31 -4.95
CA ILE A 252 -12.16 -15.58 -6.16
C ILE A 252 -13.38 -16.21 -6.83
N LYS A 253 -13.47 -17.54 -6.85
CA LYS A 253 -14.64 -18.26 -7.36
C LYS A 253 -15.89 -17.93 -6.55
N LYS A 254 -15.78 -17.92 -5.21
CA LYS A 254 -16.88 -17.55 -4.31
C LYS A 254 -17.32 -16.09 -4.52
N ALA A 255 -16.36 -15.17 -4.64
CA ALA A 255 -16.66 -13.76 -4.91
C ALA A 255 -17.42 -13.59 -6.23
N MET A 256 -17.02 -14.29 -7.30
CA MET A 256 -17.74 -14.25 -8.57
C MET A 256 -19.17 -14.83 -8.48
N THR A 257 -19.35 -15.97 -7.79
CA THR A 257 -20.68 -16.53 -7.57
C THR A 257 -21.57 -15.59 -6.77
N GLN A 258 -21.05 -15.01 -5.67
CA GLN A 258 -21.78 -14.05 -4.86
C GLN A 258 -22.20 -12.82 -5.65
N TYR A 259 -21.33 -12.32 -6.53
CA TYR A 259 -21.68 -11.24 -7.45
C TYR A 259 -22.84 -11.64 -8.38
N ASP A 260 -22.78 -12.81 -9.01
CA ASP A 260 -23.87 -13.28 -9.89
C ASP A 260 -25.20 -13.40 -9.14
N ASP A 261 -25.17 -13.90 -7.91
CA ASP A 261 -26.35 -14.05 -7.06
C ASP A 261 -26.92 -12.68 -6.65
N LEU A 262 -26.05 -11.71 -6.33
CA LEU A 262 -26.44 -10.33 -6.07
C LEU A 262 -27.13 -9.68 -7.27
N ILE A 263 -26.55 -9.82 -8.46
CA ILE A 263 -27.15 -9.27 -9.68
C ILE A 263 -28.50 -9.93 -9.99
N LYS A 264 -28.64 -11.25 -9.77
CA LYS A 264 -29.90 -11.98 -9.97
C LYS A 264 -30.96 -11.69 -8.92
N SER A 265 -30.56 -11.42 -7.67
CA SER A 265 -31.47 -11.23 -6.52
C SER A 265 -32.10 -9.83 -6.45
N GLY A 266 -32.04 -9.07 -7.54
CA GLY A 266 -32.75 -7.80 -7.67
C GLY A 266 -31.94 -6.57 -7.32
N TYR A 267 -30.60 -6.64 -7.43
CA TYR A 267 -29.71 -5.48 -7.27
C TYR A 267 -30.19 -4.26 -8.07
N ASP A 268 -30.60 -4.42 -9.33
CA ASP A 268 -31.05 -3.28 -10.16
C ASP A 268 -32.27 -2.57 -9.57
N ARG A 269 -33.19 -3.33 -8.95
CA ARG A 269 -34.35 -2.75 -8.28
C ARG A 269 -33.91 -1.92 -7.07
N LYS A 270 -33.01 -2.46 -6.26
CA LYS A 270 -32.46 -1.78 -5.07
C LYS A 270 -31.65 -0.54 -5.47
N PHE A 271 -30.77 -0.67 -6.46
CA PHE A 271 -30.03 0.46 -7.01
C PHE A 271 -30.97 1.51 -7.61
N ASN A 272 -32.05 1.12 -8.30
CA ASN A 272 -33.02 2.08 -8.81
C ASN A 272 -33.72 2.85 -7.68
N THR A 273 -34.05 2.21 -6.55
CA THR A 273 -34.54 2.91 -5.37
C THR A 273 -33.53 3.94 -4.86
N TYR A 274 -32.25 3.58 -4.84
CA TYR A 274 -31.17 4.52 -4.51
C TYR A 274 -31.10 5.69 -5.49
N ALA A 275 -31.02 5.40 -6.79
CA ALA A 275 -30.93 6.38 -7.85
C ALA A 275 -32.16 7.30 -7.88
N ASP A 276 -33.35 6.76 -7.61
CA ASP A 276 -34.58 7.53 -7.50
C ASP A 276 -34.50 8.60 -6.43
N ALA A 277 -34.09 8.28 -5.20
CA ALA A 277 -34.06 9.33 -4.19
C ALA A 277 -32.84 10.25 -4.29
N VAL A 278 -31.84 9.90 -5.12
CA VAL A 278 -30.80 10.83 -5.59
C VAL A 278 -31.43 11.81 -6.59
N VAL A 279 -32.18 11.33 -7.59
CA VAL A 279 -32.86 12.16 -8.62
C VAL A 279 -33.97 13.03 -8.02
N GLU A 280 -34.90 12.45 -7.26
CA GLU A 280 -36.00 13.17 -6.57
C GLU A 280 -35.48 14.18 -5.54
N GLY A 281 -34.29 13.90 -4.99
CA GLY A 281 -33.59 14.81 -4.10
C GLY A 281 -32.80 15.89 -4.83
N GLY A 282 -32.57 15.76 -6.14
CA GLY A 282 -31.56 16.51 -6.88
C GLY A 282 -31.75 18.02 -6.81
N ASP A 283 -32.90 18.55 -7.24
CA ASP A 283 -33.19 19.99 -7.16
C ASP A 283 -33.13 20.53 -5.73
N LYS A 284 -33.64 19.76 -4.77
CA LYS A 284 -33.57 20.15 -3.36
C LYS A 284 -32.13 20.19 -2.87
N ALA A 285 -31.31 19.24 -3.29
CA ALA A 285 -29.92 19.11 -2.89
C ALA A 285 -29.03 20.18 -3.54
N VAL A 286 -29.23 20.48 -4.84
CA VAL A 286 -28.60 21.62 -5.53
C VAL A 286 -28.94 22.92 -4.80
N ARG A 287 -30.22 23.10 -4.47
CA ARG A 287 -30.68 24.28 -3.75
C ARG A 287 -30.06 24.39 -2.36
N THR A 288 -30.08 23.33 -1.57
CA THR A 288 -29.40 23.31 -0.26
C THR A 288 -27.92 23.65 -0.40
N PHE A 289 -27.22 23.02 -1.34
CA PHE A 289 -25.81 23.31 -1.60
C PHE A 289 -25.56 24.78 -1.94
N MET A 290 -26.37 25.36 -2.83
CA MET A 290 -26.28 26.77 -3.23
C MET A 290 -26.49 27.73 -2.06
N TYR A 291 -27.44 27.41 -1.18
CA TYR A 291 -27.72 28.26 -0.02
C TYR A 291 -26.68 28.12 1.10
N ASP A 292 -26.05 26.94 1.22
CA ASP A 292 -25.02 26.67 2.21
C ASP A 292 -23.61 27.11 1.76
N ASN A 293 -23.37 27.27 0.46
CA ASN A 293 -22.03 27.51 -0.10
C ASN A 293 -21.96 28.65 -1.13
N GLY A 294 -23.07 29.33 -1.39
CA GLY A 294 -23.23 30.33 -2.43
C GLY A 294 -22.13 31.40 -2.49
N ASN A 295 -21.78 31.96 -1.34
CA ASN A 295 -20.75 33.00 -1.20
C ASN A 295 -19.36 32.58 -1.72
N LYS A 296 -19.05 31.28 -1.70
CA LYS A 296 -17.77 30.77 -2.21
C LYS A 296 -17.64 30.94 -3.72
N TYR A 297 -18.73 30.75 -4.47
CA TYR A 297 -18.69 30.62 -5.92
C TYR A 297 -19.43 31.73 -6.68
N PHE A 298 -20.31 32.47 -6.02
CA PHE A 298 -21.15 33.49 -6.65
C PHE A 298 -20.99 34.85 -5.99
N ASP A 299 -21.18 35.89 -6.80
CA ASP A 299 -21.52 37.23 -6.35
C ASP A 299 -23.04 37.40 -6.46
N CYS A 300 -23.67 38.08 -5.50
CA CYS A 300 -25.12 38.20 -5.48
C CYS A 300 -25.58 39.63 -5.74
N LYS A 301 -26.70 39.75 -6.44
CA LYS A 301 -27.48 40.98 -6.56
C LYS A 301 -28.85 40.71 -5.94
N VAL A 302 -29.30 41.56 -5.04
CA VAL A 302 -30.46 41.29 -4.19
C VAL A 302 -31.45 42.43 -4.25
N TRP A 303 -32.72 42.10 -4.44
CA TRP A 303 -33.82 43.07 -4.44
C TRP A 303 -34.36 43.22 -3.03
N GLU A 304 -34.02 44.33 -2.39
CA GLU A 304 -34.49 44.66 -1.05
C GLU A 304 -35.74 45.52 -1.12
N ALA A 305 -36.75 45.13 -0.35
CA ALA A 305 -37.96 45.91 -0.19
C ALA A 305 -37.65 47.16 0.66
N MET A 306 -37.96 48.33 0.11
CA MET A 306 -37.87 49.60 0.81
C MET A 306 -39.24 49.99 1.33
N MET A 307 -39.33 50.23 2.63
CA MET A 307 -40.54 50.76 3.26
C MET A 307 -40.28 52.11 3.93
N CYS A 308 -41.36 52.77 4.35
CA CYS A 308 -41.28 53.98 5.16
C CYS A 308 -40.44 53.74 6.43
N CYS A 309 -39.40 54.56 6.68
CA CYS A 309 -38.56 54.42 7.88
C CYS A 309 -39.37 54.57 9.17
N LYS A 310 -40.32 55.51 9.21
CA LYS A 310 -41.20 55.69 10.37
C LYS A 310 -42.03 54.43 10.66
N ARG A 311 -42.56 53.77 9.62
CA ARG A 311 -43.27 52.49 9.75
C ARG A 311 -42.33 51.40 10.26
N CYS A 312 -41.16 51.26 9.64
CA CYS A 312 -40.22 50.20 9.98
C CYS A 312 -39.75 50.32 11.44
N HIS A 313 -39.28 51.50 11.84
CA HIS A 313 -38.81 51.75 13.20
C HIS A 313 -39.91 51.58 14.27
N TYR A 314 -41.18 51.83 13.93
CA TYR A 314 -42.30 51.59 14.83
C TYR A 314 -42.54 50.11 15.10
N TYR A 315 -42.41 49.24 14.09
CA TYR A 315 -42.67 47.81 14.23
C TYR A 315 -41.45 46.99 14.68
N TYR A 316 -40.28 47.35 14.19
CA TYR A 316 -39.05 46.54 14.25
C TYR A 316 -37.91 47.25 15.00
N GLY A 317 -38.10 48.50 15.42
CA GLY A 317 -37.04 49.32 16.01
C GLY A 317 -35.98 49.75 14.98
N GLN A 318 -34.85 50.28 15.44
CA GLN A 318 -33.74 50.73 14.58
C GLN A 318 -32.74 49.61 14.26
N GLY A 319 -33.21 48.36 14.15
CA GLY A 319 -32.37 47.18 13.90
C GLY A 319 -32.12 46.91 12.41
N ASP A 320 -31.44 45.79 12.14
CA ASP A 320 -31.14 45.32 10.77
C ASP A 320 -32.38 45.08 9.91
N GLU A 321 -33.55 44.81 10.52
CA GLU A 321 -34.85 44.70 9.84
C GLU A 321 -35.24 45.99 9.10
N CYS A 322 -34.69 47.14 9.53
CA CYS A 322 -34.90 48.45 8.93
C CYS A 322 -33.66 48.99 8.20
N ARG A 323 -32.70 48.13 7.86
CA ARG A 323 -31.45 48.51 7.17
C ARG A 323 -31.71 49.35 5.91
N TYR A 324 -32.77 49.02 5.18
CA TYR A 324 -33.17 49.71 3.96
C TYR A 324 -34.59 50.29 4.13
N CYS A 325 -34.66 51.59 4.40
CA CYS A 325 -35.90 52.34 4.47
C CYS A 325 -35.70 53.74 3.89
N ASP A 326 -36.78 54.38 3.44
CA ASP A 326 -36.73 55.75 2.90
C ASP A 326 -38.03 56.50 3.21
N ASP A 327 -37.90 57.71 3.75
CA ASP A 327 -39.02 58.54 4.16
C ASP A 327 -39.90 59.00 2.98
N LYS A 328 -39.40 58.94 1.74
CA LYS A 328 -40.23 59.21 0.55
C LYS A 328 -41.42 58.26 0.42
N TYR A 329 -41.33 57.06 1.00
CA TYR A 329 -42.42 56.08 1.02
C TYR A 329 -43.37 56.27 2.22
N CYS A 330 -43.13 57.28 3.08
CA CYS A 330 -44.00 57.60 4.22
C CYS A 330 -45.24 58.44 3.85
N GLY A 331 -45.43 58.83 2.59
CA GLY A 331 -46.56 59.67 2.17
C GLY A 331 -47.95 59.07 2.45
N GLN A 332 -48.05 57.75 2.62
CA GLN A 332 -49.28 57.06 3.01
C GLN A 332 -49.37 56.75 4.52
N TRP A 333 -48.31 57.02 5.29
CA TRP A 333 -48.26 56.79 6.74
C TRP A 333 -49.00 57.90 7.49
N LYS A 334 -50.19 57.57 8.01
CA LYS A 334 -51.02 58.48 8.82
C LYS A 334 -50.91 58.13 10.31
N PRO A 335 -51.19 59.05 11.24
CA PRO A 335 -51.25 58.74 12.68
C PRO A 335 -52.21 57.57 13.01
N SER A 336 -53.25 57.37 12.21
CA SER A 336 -54.17 56.22 12.32
C SER A 336 -53.50 54.85 12.07
N CYS A 337 -52.28 54.83 11.53
CA CYS A 337 -51.46 53.65 11.27
C CYS A 337 -50.62 53.22 12.47
N GLU A 338 -50.52 54.05 13.51
CA GLU A 338 -49.85 53.75 14.79
C GLU A 338 -50.77 52.91 15.71
N ASN A 339 -51.49 51.95 15.11
CA ASN A 339 -52.35 50.98 15.78
C ASN A 339 -52.19 49.62 15.07
N ARG A 340 -51.71 48.60 15.81
CA ARG A 340 -51.46 47.24 15.27
C ARG A 340 -52.69 46.59 14.65
N ASN A 341 -53.91 47.04 14.98
CA ASN A 341 -55.16 46.45 14.50
C ASN A 341 -55.69 47.08 13.19
N ASN A 342 -55.03 48.09 12.61
CA ASN A 342 -55.54 48.85 11.44
C ASN A 342 -54.56 48.86 10.24
N LEU A 343 -53.82 47.76 10.05
CA LEU A 343 -52.73 47.62 9.07
C LEU A 343 -53.18 47.65 7.60
N GLY A 344 -54.41 47.24 7.30
CA GLY A 344 -54.88 47.05 5.91
C GLY A 344 -55.03 48.33 5.08
N ASN A 345 -55.14 49.50 5.73
CA ASN A 345 -55.44 50.78 5.07
C ASN A 345 -54.26 51.78 5.04
N CYS A 346 -53.07 51.34 5.42
CA CYS A 346 -51.88 52.21 5.55
C CYS A 346 -50.90 52.11 4.39
N GLY A 347 -51.30 51.45 3.29
CA GLY A 347 -50.57 51.46 2.03
C GLY A 347 -49.21 50.77 2.10
N ALA A 348 -49.14 49.52 1.63
CA ALA A 348 -47.85 48.89 1.33
C ALA A 348 -47.30 49.48 0.02
N VAL A 349 -46.82 50.72 0.06
CA VAL A 349 -45.95 51.22 -1.02
C VAL A 349 -44.55 50.78 -0.68
N ASP A 350 -44.25 49.54 -1.05
CA ASP A 350 -42.91 49.00 -0.97
C ASP A 350 -42.20 49.43 -2.25
N GLY A 351 -41.24 50.33 -2.12
CA GLY A 351 -40.26 50.55 -3.18
C GLY A 351 -39.29 49.39 -3.25
N TRP A 352 -38.50 49.31 -4.31
CA TRP A 352 -37.43 48.33 -4.42
C TRP A 352 -36.12 49.05 -4.62
N MET A 353 -35.08 48.54 -3.98
CA MET A 353 -33.71 48.86 -4.34
C MET A 353 -32.94 47.58 -4.59
N THR A 354 -31.84 47.73 -5.32
CA THR A 354 -30.93 46.64 -5.52
C THR A 354 -29.63 46.89 -4.75
N VAL A 355 -29.15 45.87 -4.07
CA VAL A 355 -27.88 45.85 -3.36
C VAL A 355 -27.04 44.66 -3.81
N GLU A 356 -25.72 44.73 -3.58
CA GLU A 356 -24.78 43.65 -3.92
C GLU A 356 -24.10 43.13 -2.63
N PRO A 357 -24.83 42.42 -1.76
CA PRO A 357 -24.27 41.79 -0.57
C PRO A 357 -23.60 40.46 -0.92
N GLU A 358 -22.98 39.84 0.09
CA GLU A 358 -22.55 38.44 -0.02
C GLU A 358 -23.74 37.52 -0.33
N CYS A 359 -23.48 36.44 -1.06
CA CYS A 359 -24.46 35.39 -1.28
C CYS A 359 -24.73 34.59 0.02
N PRO A 360 -25.85 33.86 0.10
CA PRO A 360 -26.04 32.85 1.13
C PRO A 360 -24.81 31.94 1.31
N PRO A 361 -24.50 31.50 2.54
CA PRO A 361 -25.30 31.66 3.76
C PRO A 361 -25.06 32.98 4.52
N ASP A 362 -24.36 33.96 3.92
CA ASP A 362 -24.13 35.26 4.57
C ASP A 362 -25.29 36.23 4.29
N TYR A 363 -26.02 36.58 5.36
CA TYR A 363 -27.14 37.52 5.33
C TYR A 363 -26.85 38.84 6.07
N SER A 364 -25.60 39.08 6.49
CA SER A 364 -25.22 40.18 7.38
C SER A 364 -25.59 41.58 6.87
N LYS A 365 -25.61 41.76 5.54
CA LYS A 365 -25.94 43.03 4.86
C LYS A 365 -27.38 43.10 4.35
N ARG A 366 -28.23 42.11 4.64
CA ARG A 366 -29.61 42.07 4.15
C ARG A 366 -30.58 42.70 5.15
N ALA A 367 -31.76 43.10 4.70
CA ALA A 367 -32.86 43.49 5.59
C ALA A 367 -33.72 42.26 5.95
N GLY A 368 -34.26 42.20 7.16
CA GLY A 368 -35.17 41.13 7.59
C GLY A 368 -34.49 39.88 8.18
N HIS A 369 -35.23 38.76 8.27
CA HIS A 369 -34.81 37.55 8.97
C HIS A 369 -33.62 36.82 8.32
N LYS A 370 -32.83 36.13 9.16
CA LYS A 370 -31.51 35.54 8.84
C LYS A 370 -31.53 34.09 8.33
N SER A 371 -32.70 33.54 7.98
CA SER A 371 -32.86 32.13 7.59
C SER A 371 -33.42 32.00 6.19
N TYR A 372 -32.91 31.03 5.42
CA TYR A 372 -33.36 30.74 4.06
C TYR A 372 -34.87 30.44 3.97
N ASP A 373 -35.44 29.71 4.94
CA ASP A 373 -36.85 29.31 4.91
C ASP A 373 -37.83 30.49 5.07
N ASP A 374 -37.37 31.63 5.57
CA ASP A 374 -38.17 32.85 5.78
C ASP A 374 -37.73 34.03 4.90
N TYR A 375 -36.84 33.80 3.93
CA TYR A 375 -36.25 34.84 3.10
C TYR A 375 -37.06 35.11 1.82
N THR A 376 -37.56 36.34 1.66
CA THR A 376 -38.53 36.70 0.61
C THR A 376 -37.93 37.51 -0.54
N GLN A 377 -36.71 38.02 -0.39
CA GLN A 377 -36.07 38.87 -1.41
C GLN A 377 -35.53 38.04 -2.56
N SER A 378 -35.65 38.56 -3.78
CA SER A 378 -35.05 37.88 -4.92
C SER A 378 -33.54 38.04 -4.95
N ILE A 379 -32.85 37.02 -5.48
CA ILE A 379 -31.40 36.95 -5.58
C ILE A 379 -31.05 36.64 -7.03
N ASP A 380 -30.13 37.39 -7.61
CA ASP A 380 -29.50 37.11 -8.90
C ASP A 380 -28.07 36.64 -8.64
N TRP A 381 -27.84 35.38 -9.00
CA TRP A 381 -26.65 34.61 -8.70
C TRP A 381 -25.66 34.74 -9.86
N ARG A 382 -24.55 35.44 -9.64
CA ARG A 382 -23.57 35.72 -10.69
C ARG A 382 -22.31 34.88 -10.46
N PRO A 383 -22.02 33.88 -11.32
CA PRO A 383 -20.87 33.00 -11.13
C PRO A 383 -19.56 33.78 -11.14
N LYS A 384 -18.66 33.47 -10.20
CA LYS A 384 -17.27 33.95 -10.22
C LYS A 384 -16.48 33.06 -11.19
N GLU A 385 -16.04 33.60 -12.32
CA GLU A 385 -15.37 32.75 -13.33
C GLU A 385 -14.07 32.10 -12.87
N SER A 386 -13.37 32.71 -11.91
CA SER A 386 -12.21 32.09 -11.27
C SER A 386 -12.54 30.88 -10.37
N LYS A 387 -13.83 30.64 -10.09
CA LYS A 387 -14.35 29.61 -9.17
C LYS A 387 -15.26 28.59 -9.84
N LYS A 388 -15.45 28.67 -11.16
CA LYS A 388 -16.32 27.76 -11.91
C LYS A 388 -15.91 26.29 -11.79
N ALA A 389 -14.61 25.99 -11.89
CA ALA A 389 -14.12 24.62 -11.73
C ALA A 389 -14.33 24.08 -10.30
N ASP A 390 -14.06 24.91 -9.29
CA ASP A 390 -14.27 24.59 -7.87
C ASP A 390 -15.76 24.32 -7.59
N PHE A 391 -16.66 25.17 -8.12
CA PHE A 391 -18.11 25.03 -7.98
C PHE A 391 -18.62 23.69 -8.49
N TRP A 392 -18.23 23.30 -9.70
CA TRP A 392 -18.70 22.05 -10.29
C TRP A 392 -18.14 20.82 -9.59
N ALA A 393 -16.89 20.88 -9.14
CA ALA A 393 -16.34 19.84 -8.28
C ALA A 393 -17.13 19.73 -6.97
N ASP A 394 -17.37 20.84 -6.28
CA ASP A 394 -18.02 20.83 -4.97
C ASP A 394 -19.51 20.45 -5.06
N LEU A 395 -20.21 20.91 -6.10
CA LEU A 395 -21.61 20.54 -6.36
C LEU A 395 -21.73 19.04 -6.66
N TYR A 396 -20.96 18.51 -7.62
CA TYR A 396 -20.96 17.07 -7.88
C TYR A 396 -20.64 16.31 -6.61
N THR A 397 -19.75 16.82 -5.76
CA THR A 397 -19.44 16.13 -4.52
C THR A 397 -20.58 16.06 -3.53
N ALA A 398 -21.20 17.19 -3.26
CA ALA A 398 -22.22 17.27 -2.23
C ALA A 398 -23.44 16.40 -2.58
N ILE A 399 -23.74 16.24 -3.88
CA ILE A 399 -25.04 15.72 -4.31
C ILE A 399 -25.00 14.70 -5.46
N GLY A 400 -23.83 14.45 -6.07
CA GLY A 400 -23.63 13.42 -7.11
C GLY A 400 -24.12 13.76 -8.52
N ILE A 401 -24.22 15.05 -8.88
CA ILE A 401 -24.81 15.52 -10.16
C ILE A 401 -23.75 16.20 -11.03
N GLU A 402 -23.60 15.76 -12.28
CA GLU A 402 -22.61 16.32 -13.23
C GLU A 402 -23.02 17.69 -13.79
N GLU A 403 -22.04 18.49 -14.21
CA GLU A 403 -22.28 19.81 -14.85
C GLU A 403 -23.25 19.72 -16.03
N LYS A 404 -23.14 18.67 -16.84
CA LYS A 404 -24.01 18.46 -18.02
C LYS A 404 -25.49 18.30 -17.65
N ASP A 405 -25.77 17.89 -16.42
CA ASP A 405 -27.12 17.59 -15.90
C ASP A 405 -27.69 18.78 -15.10
N ILE A 406 -26.98 19.91 -15.12
CA ILE A 406 -27.39 21.16 -14.48
C ILE A 406 -27.61 22.23 -15.55
N LYS A 407 -28.76 22.91 -15.45
CA LYS A 407 -28.99 24.15 -16.18
C LYS A 407 -29.21 25.31 -15.25
N PHE A 408 -28.71 26.47 -15.67
CA PHE A 408 -29.01 27.74 -15.05
C PHE A 408 -30.32 28.29 -15.60
N LYS A 409 -31.28 28.59 -14.71
CA LYS A 409 -32.55 29.23 -15.07
C LYS A 409 -33.06 30.09 -13.92
N ASP A 410 -34.09 30.88 -14.22
CA ASP A 410 -34.78 31.65 -13.20
C ASP A 410 -35.80 30.74 -12.49
N VAL A 411 -35.70 30.67 -11.16
CA VAL A 411 -36.50 29.78 -10.32
C VAL A 411 -37.34 30.60 -9.36
N GLN A 412 -38.66 30.41 -9.40
CA GLN A 412 -39.55 30.99 -8.40
C GLN A 412 -39.63 30.06 -7.18
N ARG A 413 -39.26 30.56 -6.00
CA ARG A 413 -39.30 29.79 -4.74
C ARG A 413 -40.72 29.57 -4.24
N ARG A 414 -41.58 30.58 -4.36
CA ARG A 414 -42.98 30.55 -3.90
C ARG A 414 -43.91 31.26 -4.87
N GLN A 415 -45.13 30.74 -5.01
CA GLN A 415 -46.14 31.35 -5.86
C GLN A 415 -46.50 32.75 -5.34
N CYS A 416 -46.29 33.77 -6.17
CA CYS A 416 -46.63 35.14 -5.85
C CYS A 416 -47.95 35.55 -6.50
N SER A 417 -48.87 36.10 -5.71
CA SER A 417 -50.22 36.53 -6.12
C SER A 417 -50.36 38.05 -6.33
N ARG A 418 -49.24 38.79 -6.28
CA ARG A 418 -49.20 40.25 -6.51
C ARG A 418 -48.99 40.56 -8.01
N GLY A 419 -48.91 41.84 -8.37
CA GLY A 419 -48.60 42.27 -9.75
C GLY A 419 -47.20 41.79 -10.22
N GLU A 420 -47.01 41.69 -11.53
CA GLU A 420 -45.85 41.06 -12.18
C GLU A 420 -44.50 41.62 -11.72
N GLU A 421 -44.37 42.94 -11.59
CA GLU A 421 -43.12 43.60 -11.14
C GLU A 421 -42.80 43.29 -9.68
N VAL A 422 -43.80 43.35 -8.79
CA VAL A 422 -43.63 43.03 -7.36
C VAL A 422 -43.24 41.56 -7.21
N CYS A 423 -43.89 40.69 -7.99
CA CYS A 423 -43.60 39.27 -7.95
C CYS A 423 -42.25 38.90 -8.51
N ARG A 424 -41.65 39.70 -9.40
CA ARG A 424 -40.28 39.46 -9.88
C ARG A 424 -39.23 39.89 -8.85
N ASN A 425 -39.53 40.89 -8.03
CA ASN A 425 -38.60 41.41 -7.04
C ASN A 425 -38.62 40.62 -5.72
N SER A 426 -39.64 39.79 -5.47
CA SER A 426 -39.72 38.88 -4.32
C SER A 426 -39.78 37.41 -4.74
N GLU A 427 -39.12 36.52 -3.99
CA GLU A 427 -39.25 35.05 -4.11
C GLU A 427 -38.62 34.42 -5.36
N TRP A 428 -37.67 35.09 -6.02
CA TRP A 428 -36.94 34.54 -7.16
C TRP A 428 -35.46 34.29 -6.89
N ASP A 429 -34.95 33.21 -7.48
CA ASP A 429 -33.53 32.97 -7.70
C ASP A 429 -33.26 33.07 -9.20
N PHE A 430 -32.68 34.18 -9.65
CA PHE A 430 -32.27 34.39 -11.03
C PHE A 430 -30.92 33.74 -11.28
N ASN A 431 -30.75 33.18 -12.50
CA ASN A 431 -29.55 32.46 -12.88
C ASN A 431 -29.13 31.40 -11.84
N PHE A 432 -30.08 30.54 -11.47
CA PHE A 432 -29.89 29.52 -10.44
C PHE A 432 -29.69 28.14 -11.06
N PRO A 433 -28.73 27.33 -10.60
CA PRO A 433 -28.55 25.97 -11.08
C PRO A 433 -29.69 25.08 -10.59
N VAL A 434 -30.26 24.31 -11.50
CA VAL A 434 -31.26 23.27 -11.24
C VAL A 434 -30.87 22.02 -11.99
N THR A 435 -31.39 20.87 -11.57
CA THR A 435 -31.24 19.66 -12.36
C THR A 435 -32.09 19.76 -13.62
N GLU A 436 -31.51 19.40 -14.76
CA GLU A 436 -32.25 19.26 -16.00
C GLU A 436 -31.71 18.07 -16.77
N GLY A 437 -32.58 17.11 -17.11
CA GLY A 437 -32.15 15.88 -17.76
C GLY A 437 -31.52 14.86 -16.82
N PHE A 438 -31.22 15.20 -15.56
CA PHE A 438 -30.70 14.27 -14.55
C PHE A 438 -31.71 13.15 -14.27
N GLN A 439 -31.38 11.94 -14.72
CA GLN A 439 -32.21 10.76 -14.60
C GLN A 439 -31.45 9.65 -13.86
N ARG A 440 -32.17 8.56 -13.53
CA ARG A 440 -31.56 7.40 -12.85
C ARG A 440 -30.32 6.87 -13.58
N ALA A 441 -30.32 6.98 -14.91
CA ALA A 441 -29.23 6.52 -15.76
C ALA A 441 -27.92 7.32 -15.58
N ASP A 442 -28.00 8.53 -15.02
CA ASP A 442 -26.84 9.40 -14.76
C ASP A 442 -26.22 9.13 -13.38
N VAL A 443 -26.90 8.35 -12.52
CA VAL A 443 -26.37 7.91 -11.23
C VAL A 443 -25.39 6.75 -11.44
N LEU A 444 -24.13 6.93 -11.02
CA LEU A 444 -23.06 5.94 -11.23
C LEU A 444 -23.39 4.60 -10.57
N ASN A 445 -23.60 3.56 -11.38
CA ASN A 445 -23.89 2.23 -10.90
C ASN A 445 -22.61 1.38 -10.82
N PRO A 446 -22.18 0.92 -9.63
CA PRO A 446 -21.01 0.05 -9.50
C PRO A 446 -21.12 -1.21 -10.35
N LYS A 447 -22.33 -1.72 -10.55
CA LYS A 447 -22.56 -2.88 -11.41
C LYS A 447 -21.94 -2.66 -12.79
N ASP A 448 -21.97 -1.46 -13.36
CA ASP A 448 -21.46 -1.21 -14.71
C ASP A 448 -19.93 -1.33 -14.78
N VAL A 449 -19.24 -0.88 -13.74
CA VAL A 449 -17.78 -1.03 -13.61
C VAL A 449 -17.44 -2.49 -13.32
N VAL A 450 -18.16 -3.10 -12.38
CA VAL A 450 -17.91 -4.46 -11.94
C VAL A 450 -18.23 -5.47 -13.03
N GLN A 451 -19.27 -5.28 -13.84
CA GLN A 451 -19.58 -6.18 -14.96
C GLN A 451 -18.48 -6.19 -16.01
N LYS A 452 -17.86 -5.04 -16.28
CA LYS A 452 -16.71 -4.96 -17.19
C LYS A 452 -15.50 -5.67 -16.60
N ALA A 453 -15.21 -5.43 -15.32
CA ALA A 453 -14.15 -6.12 -14.61
C ALA A 453 -14.36 -7.64 -14.54
N TYR A 454 -15.60 -8.05 -14.23
CA TYR A 454 -16.02 -9.44 -14.13
C TYR A 454 -15.74 -10.22 -15.40
N LYS A 455 -15.95 -9.62 -16.59
CA LYS A 455 -15.58 -10.24 -17.88
C LYS A 455 -14.07 -10.46 -18.00
N GLY A 456 -13.26 -9.49 -17.57
CA GLY A 456 -11.79 -9.61 -17.54
C GLY A 456 -11.29 -10.70 -16.60
N LEU A 457 -12.01 -10.95 -15.49
CA LEU A 457 -11.66 -11.97 -14.50
C LEU A 457 -12.01 -13.41 -14.93
N GLN A 458 -12.86 -13.60 -15.95
CA GLN A 458 -13.32 -14.94 -16.33
C GLN A 458 -12.20 -15.87 -16.81
N GLY A 459 -11.17 -15.34 -17.48
CA GLY A 459 -10.00 -16.13 -17.88
C GLY A 459 -9.24 -16.59 -16.65
N PHE A 460 -8.85 -15.64 -15.80
CA PHE A 460 -8.15 -15.86 -14.55
C PHE A 460 -8.83 -16.91 -13.64
N VAL A 461 -10.15 -16.83 -13.43
CA VAL A 461 -10.88 -17.78 -12.57
C VAL A 461 -11.01 -19.18 -13.19
N LYS A 462 -10.95 -19.31 -14.52
CA LYS A 462 -10.90 -20.62 -15.19
C LYS A 462 -9.52 -21.25 -15.14
N GLU A 463 -8.46 -20.43 -15.23
CA GLU A 463 -7.08 -20.89 -15.34
C GLU A 463 -6.45 -21.19 -13.97
N LEU A 464 -6.79 -20.42 -12.94
CA LEU A 464 -6.19 -20.57 -11.60
C LEU A 464 -6.36 -21.98 -11.00
N PRO A 465 -7.54 -22.66 -11.10
CA PRO A 465 -7.66 -24.05 -10.67
C PRO A 465 -6.72 -25.02 -11.41
N ALA A 466 -6.41 -24.74 -12.68
CA ALA A 466 -5.46 -25.55 -13.45
C ALA A 466 -4.02 -25.35 -12.96
N ALA A 467 -3.63 -24.11 -12.61
CA ALA A 467 -2.34 -23.83 -11.98
C ALA A 467 -2.21 -24.56 -10.63
N VAL A 468 -3.25 -24.50 -9.78
CA VAL A 468 -3.28 -25.23 -8.50
C VAL A 468 -3.17 -26.75 -8.69
N ALA A 469 -3.85 -27.31 -9.70
CA ALA A 469 -3.73 -28.73 -10.03
C ALA A 469 -2.31 -29.10 -10.46
N GLN A 470 -1.66 -28.27 -11.30
CA GLN A 470 -0.27 -28.48 -11.67
C GLN A 470 0.67 -28.40 -10.46
N MET A 471 0.43 -27.51 -9.50
CA MET A 471 1.22 -27.44 -8.27
C MET A 471 1.08 -28.70 -7.42
N ARG A 472 -0.14 -29.22 -7.25
CA ARG A 472 -0.39 -30.49 -6.51
C ARG A 472 0.31 -31.68 -7.16
N GLU A 473 0.47 -31.64 -8.47
CA GLU A 473 1.12 -32.70 -9.26
C GLU A 473 2.62 -32.48 -9.47
N ASN A 474 3.21 -31.43 -8.89
CA ASN A 474 4.61 -31.02 -9.12
C ASN A 474 4.94 -30.79 -10.62
N ARG A 475 3.95 -30.35 -11.42
CA ARG A 475 4.08 -30.04 -12.85
C ARG A 475 4.06 -28.53 -13.15
N TYR A 476 3.86 -27.71 -12.12
CA TYR A 476 3.85 -26.26 -12.29
C TYR A 476 5.26 -25.76 -12.59
N MET A 477 5.45 -25.14 -13.75
CA MET A 477 6.78 -24.72 -14.24
C MET A 477 7.28 -23.41 -13.61
N GLY A 478 6.51 -22.80 -12.70
CA GLY A 478 6.89 -21.59 -11.97
C GLY A 478 7.05 -21.82 -10.47
N SER A 479 7.41 -20.76 -9.75
CA SER A 479 7.44 -20.77 -8.29
C SER A 479 6.02 -20.74 -7.73
N ALA A 480 5.68 -21.75 -6.92
CA ALA A 480 4.42 -21.80 -6.19
C ALA A 480 4.23 -20.57 -5.27
N MET A 481 5.33 -20.03 -4.75
CA MET A 481 5.37 -18.82 -3.93
C MET A 481 5.07 -17.57 -4.78
N ASP A 482 5.67 -17.48 -5.96
CA ASP A 482 5.43 -16.35 -6.85
C ASP A 482 3.98 -16.30 -7.31
N LEU A 483 3.39 -17.46 -7.63
CA LEU A 483 1.95 -17.51 -7.96
C LEU A 483 1.10 -16.96 -6.80
N VAL A 484 1.36 -17.37 -5.56
CA VAL A 484 0.61 -16.90 -4.38
C VAL A 484 0.78 -15.39 -4.17
N ASP A 485 2.00 -14.87 -4.23
CA ASP A 485 2.26 -13.43 -4.06
C ASP A 485 1.63 -12.60 -5.17
N ALA A 486 1.68 -13.09 -6.42
CA ALA A 486 1.10 -12.42 -7.57
C ALA A 486 -0.42 -12.30 -7.45
N ILE A 487 -1.11 -13.37 -7.05
CA ILE A 487 -2.58 -13.43 -7.11
C ILE A 487 -3.28 -12.95 -5.83
N ALA A 488 -2.60 -12.93 -4.68
CA ALA A 488 -3.24 -12.63 -3.40
C ALA A 488 -3.91 -11.25 -3.38
N LEU A 489 -3.21 -10.22 -3.86
CA LEU A 489 -3.74 -8.85 -3.91
C LEU A 489 -4.96 -8.76 -4.84
N PRO A 490 -4.89 -9.20 -6.12
CA PRO A 490 -6.06 -9.20 -6.98
C PRO A 490 -7.28 -9.92 -6.40
N VAL A 491 -7.07 -11.10 -5.81
CA VAL A 491 -8.15 -11.91 -5.24
C VAL A 491 -8.83 -11.21 -4.07
N PHE A 492 -8.06 -10.66 -3.12
CA PHE A 492 -8.63 -9.99 -1.96
C PHE A 492 -9.30 -8.65 -2.30
N MET A 493 -8.78 -7.91 -3.30
CA MET A 493 -9.43 -6.69 -3.78
C MET A 493 -10.79 -6.99 -4.40
N VAL A 494 -10.90 -8.05 -5.22
CA VAL A 494 -12.18 -8.46 -5.80
C VAL A 494 -13.16 -8.94 -4.73
N GLU A 495 -12.69 -9.74 -3.76
CA GLU A 495 -13.51 -10.20 -2.64
C GLU A 495 -14.07 -9.01 -1.83
N GLN A 496 -13.23 -8.02 -1.52
CA GLN A 496 -13.63 -6.81 -0.78
C GLN A 496 -14.63 -5.97 -1.57
N ALA A 497 -14.45 -5.85 -2.88
CA ALA A 497 -15.35 -5.09 -3.73
C ALA A 497 -16.73 -5.73 -3.86
N VAL A 498 -16.81 -7.06 -4.00
CA VAL A 498 -18.10 -7.78 -3.99
C VAL A 498 -18.79 -7.65 -2.62
N SER A 499 -18.02 -7.67 -1.53
CA SER A 499 -18.55 -7.46 -0.18
C SER A 499 -19.16 -6.06 -0.02
N ALA A 500 -18.55 -5.03 -0.60
CA ALA A 500 -19.10 -3.67 -0.63
C ALA A 500 -20.44 -3.61 -1.42
N ILE A 501 -20.53 -4.29 -2.57
CA ILE A 501 -21.79 -4.38 -3.35
C ILE A 501 -22.90 -5.07 -2.55
N GLN A 502 -22.57 -6.10 -1.77
CA GLN A 502 -23.51 -6.75 -0.86
C GLN A 502 -24.02 -5.77 0.20
N GLU A 503 -23.13 -5.02 0.84
CA GLU A 503 -23.47 -4.05 1.88
C GLU A 503 -24.44 -2.97 1.36
N ILE A 504 -24.26 -2.51 0.11
CA ILE A 504 -25.21 -1.62 -0.57
C ILE A 504 -26.58 -2.28 -0.67
N SER A 505 -26.64 -3.50 -1.19
CA SER A 505 -27.90 -4.24 -1.34
C SER A 505 -28.63 -4.37 -0.01
N ASP A 506 -27.91 -4.61 1.09
CA ASP A 506 -28.51 -4.78 2.40
C ASP A 506 -28.97 -3.44 3.01
N THR A 507 -28.23 -2.36 2.75
CA THR A 507 -28.50 -1.03 3.32
C THR A 507 -29.69 -0.32 2.67
N VAL A 508 -29.94 -0.55 1.37
CA VAL A 508 -31.05 0.09 0.63
C VAL A 508 -32.43 -0.29 1.21
N ASP A 509 -32.55 -1.44 1.87
CA ASP A 509 -33.82 -1.88 2.47
C ASP A 509 -34.18 -1.12 3.77
N GLU A 510 -33.24 -0.39 4.39
CA GLU A 510 -33.40 0.29 5.69
C GLU A 510 -33.26 1.82 5.62
N TRP A 511 -33.77 2.42 4.55
CA TRP A 511 -33.34 3.77 4.15
C TRP A 511 -33.85 4.90 5.05
N ASP A 512 -32.90 5.59 5.69
CA ASP A 512 -33.07 6.87 6.37
C ASP A 512 -32.07 7.89 5.77
N ARG A 513 -32.45 9.19 5.72
CA ARG A 513 -31.69 10.27 5.06
C ARG A 513 -30.24 10.38 5.56
N GLN A 514 -29.94 9.93 6.78
CA GLN A 514 -28.61 9.97 7.39
C GLN A 514 -27.62 8.94 6.81
N LYS A 515 -28.08 7.86 6.16
CA LYS A 515 -27.21 6.80 5.62
C LYS A 515 -26.70 7.08 4.19
N ARG A 516 -27.07 8.20 3.56
CA ARG A 516 -26.74 8.52 2.15
C ARG A 516 -25.23 8.67 1.90
N GLU A 517 -24.52 9.33 2.81
CA GLU A 517 -23.06 9.56 2.68
C GLU A 517 -22.27 8.25 2.77
N SER A 518 -22.60 7.39 3.72
CA SER A 518 -21.95 6.07 3.88
C SER A 518 -22.14 5.19 2.65
N ILE A 519 -23.33 5.22 2.03
CA ILE A 519 -23.62 4.45 0.82
C ILE A 519 -22.77 4.91 -0.36
N ILE A 520 -22.58 6.23 -0.53
CA ILE A 520 -21.70 6.78 -1.57
C ILE A 520 -20.25 6.31 -1.35
N LEU A 521 -19.75 6.32 -0.11
CA LEU A 521 -18.39 5.84 0.18
C LEU A 521 -18.22 4.34 -0.10
N ILE A 522 -19.23 3.52 0.19
CA ILE A 522 -19.22 2.08 -0.14
C ILE A 522 -19.23 1.88 -1.66
N PHE A 523 -20.04 2.65 -2.40
CA PHE A 523 -20.07 2.64 -3.85
C PHE A 523 -18.70 2.97 -4.46
N LEU A 524 -18.06 4.05 -3.99
CA LEU A 524 -16.75 4.47 -4.49
C LEU A 524 -15.66 3.45 -4.16
N THR A 525 -15.69 2.89 -2.95
CA THR A 525 -14.75 1.83 -2.54
C THR A 525 -14.87 0.61 -3.46
N ALA A 526 -16.10 0.13 -3.71
CA ALA A 526 -16.34 -0.99 -4.61
C ALA A 526 -15.79 -0.71 -6.02
N ILE A 527 -16.01 0.50 -6.53
CA ILE A 527 -15.54 0.91 -7.86
C ILE A 527 -14.01 0.98 -7.92
N PHE A 528 -13.36 1.63 -6.95
CA PHE A 528 -11.90 1.80 -6.94
C PHE A 528 -11.15 0.47 -6.88
N PHE A 529 -11.65 -0.54 -6.17
CA PHE A 529 -11.04 -1.88 -6.17
C PHE A 529 -11.09 -2.60 -7.53
N PHE A 530 -12.03 -2.24 -8.42
CA PHE A 530 -12.12 -2.81 -9.77
C PHE A 530 -11.41 -1.98 -10.83
N VAL A 531 -10.98 -0.74 -10.53
CA VAL A 531 -10.20 0.09 -11.46
C VAL A 531 -8.99 -0.64 -12.02
N PRO A 532 -8.18 -1.37 -11.22
CA PRO A 532 -7.05 -2.13 -11.74
C PRO A 532 -7.40 -3.15 -12.83
N VAL A 533 -8.57 -3.78 -12.74
CA VAL A 533 -9.03 -4.79 -13.72
C VAL A 533 -9.39 -4.15 -15.06
N VAL A 534 -9.97 -2.95 -15.04
CA VAL A 534 -10.51 -2.29 -16.23
C VAL A 534 -9.55 -1.26 -16.82
N GLY A 535 -8.24 -1.41 -16.55
CA GLY A 535 -7.14 -0.46 -16.75
C GLY A 535 -6.98 0.21 -18.12
N GLU A 536 -7.87 -0.02 -19.08
CA GLU A 536 -7.86 0.56 -20.44
C GLU A 536 -9.02 1.52 -20.74
N LEU A 537 -10.01 1.68 -19.87
CA LEU A 537 -11.09 2.65 -20.12
C LEU A 537 -10.69 4.05 -19.64
N ALA A 538 -9.97 4.77 -20.49
CA ALA A 538 -9.60 6.18 -20.29
C ALA A 538 -10.79 7.08 -19.88
N GLY A 539 -12.03 6.70 -20.21
CA GLY A 539 -13.25 7.39 -19.77
C GLY A 539 -13.61 7.24 -18.29
N MET A 540 -13.26 6.12 -17.63
CA MET A 540 -13.55 5.90 -16.21
C MET A 540 -12.50 6.51 -15.28
N VAL A 541 -11.24 6.61 -15.72
CA VAL A 541 -10.19 7.28 -14.94
C VAL A 541 -10.48 8.77 -14.81
N ALA A 542 -11.04 9.41 -15.84
CA ALA A 542 -11.45 10.82 -15.79
C ALA A 542 -12.62 11.07 -14.82
N SER A 543 -13.64 10.20 -14.82
CA SER A 543 -14.76 10.31 -13.87
C SER A 543 -14.32 10.03 -12.43
N LEU A 544 -13.39 9.10 -12.22
CA LEU A 544 -12.84 8.78 -10.89
C LEU A 544 -11.84 9.82 -10.37
N ALA A 545 -11.06 10.46 -11.25
CA ALA A 545 -10.20 11.59 -10.90
C ALA A 545 -11.02 12.82 -10.49
N ASN A 546 -12.18 13.03 -11.12
CA ASN A 546 -13.14 14.00 -10.66
C ASN A 546 -13.60 13.63 -9.24
N VAL A 547 -14.09 12.40 -9.03
CA VAL A 547 -14.54 11.90 -7.70
C VAL A 547 -13.47 12.06 -6.60
N ALA A 548 -12.20 11.79 -6.90
CA ALA A 548 -11.13 11.95 -5.91
C ALA A 548 -10.86 13.43 -5.56
N ARG A 549 -10.87 14.33 -6.56
CA ARG A 549 -10.76 15.78 -6.34
C ARG A 549 -11.92 16.30 -5.49
N ILE A 550 -13.12 15.86 -5.83
CA ILE A 550 -14.38 16.02 -5.12
C ILE A 550 -14.22 15.71 -3.62
N MET A 551 -13.70 14.53 -3.25
CA MET A 551 -13.50 14.17 -1.85
C MET A 551 -12.42 15.01 -1.13
N THR A 552 -11.37 15.44 -1.84
CA THR A 552 -10.36 16.34 -1.26
C THR A 552 -10.89 17.76 -1.03
N THR A 553 -11.81 18.26 -1.86
CA THR A 553 -12.37 19.61 -1.71
C THR A 553 -13.46 19.71 -0.64
N LEU A 554 -14.18 18.61 -0.36
CA LEU A 554 -15.06 18.53 0.83
C LEU A 554 -14.33 18.58 2.17
N GLY A 555 -12.99 18.50 2.18
CA GLY A 555 -12.22 18.37 3.42
C GLY A 555 -12.37 17.00 4.10
N VAL A 556 -12.87 15.98 3.38
CA VAL A 556 -12.88 14.58 3.84
C VAL A 556 -11.46 14.02 3.70
N VAL A 557 -10.57 14.50 4.57
CA VAL A 557 -9.19 14.03 4.63
C VAL A 557 -9.18 12.67 5.33
N GLY A 558 -8.78 11.60 4.63
CA GLY A 558 -8.56 10.27 5.20
C GLY A 558 -9.73 9.30 5.16
N SER A 559 -10.59 9.35 4.12
CA SER A 559 -11.56 8.27 3.90
C SER A 559 -10.88 7.03 3.28
N ALA A 560 -11.43 5.84 3.58
CA ALA A 560 -10.95 4.59 3.01
C ALA A 560 -11.01 4.57 1.46
N ALA A 561 -12.03 5.20 0.87
CA ALA A 561 -12.19 5.25 -0.59
C ALA A 561 -11.07 6.08 -1.26
N LEU A 562 -10.67 7.21 -0.67
CA LEU A 562 -9.58 8.04 -1.18
C LEU A 562 -8.22 7.35 -1.07
N ASP A 563 -7.99 6.65 0.05
CA ASP A 563 -6.77 5.90 0.26
C ASP A 563 -6.62 4.77 -0.77
N VAL A 564 -7.72 4.04 -1.03
CA VAL A 564 -7.75 3.02 -2.10
C VAL A 564 -7.49 3.67 -3.45
N TYR A 565 -8.17 4.77 -3.79
CA TYR A 565 -7.96 5.50 -5.05
C TYR A 565 -6.50 5.93 -5.23
N GLY A 566 -5.89 6.54 -4.21
CA GLY A 566 -4.52 7.03 -4.25
C GLY A 566 -3.50 5.91 -4.51
N VAL A 567 -3.77 4.70 -4.04
CA VAL A 567 -2.93 3.53 -4.29
C VAL A 567 -3.19 2.93 -5.67
N VAL A 568 -4.46 2.77 -6.08
CA VAL A 568 -4.76 2.15 -7.39
C VAL A 568 -4.44 3.06 -8.57
N SER A 569 -4.35 4.38 -8.37
CA SER A 569 -4.04 5.37 -9.42
C SER A 569 -2.58 5.82 -9.44
N SER A 570 -1.73 5.31 -8.54
CA SER A 570 -0.31 5.70 -8.50
C SER A 570 0.45 5.13 -9.70
N ALA A 571 1.26 5.97 -10.34
CA ALA A 571 1.94 5.65 -11.60
C ALA A 571 3.16 4.73 -11.45
N ASN A 572 3.52 4.30 -10.23
CA ASN A 572 4.68 3.44 -9.98
C ASN A 572 4.32 2.39 -8.91
N ASN A 573 4.35 1.10 -9.30
CA ASN A 573 4.25 -0.08 -8.43
C ASN A 573 2.89 -0.35 -7.76
N GLY A 574 1.80 0.14 -8.34
CA GLY A 574 0.45 -0.05 -7.80
C GLY A 574 -0.23 -1.37 -8.20
N PRO A 575 -1.45 -1.61 -7.67
CA PRO A 575 -2.31 -2.72 -8.07
C PRO A 575 -2.55 -2.84 -9.59
N LEU A 576 -2.60 -1.73 -10.33
CA LEU A 576 -2.77 -1.73 -11.80
C LEU A 576 -1.76 -2.65 -12.53
N ASP A 577 -0.46 -2.52 -12.20
CA ASP A 577 0.60 -3.31 -12.83
C ASP A 577 0.43 -4.81 -12.52
N ILE A 578 0.08 -5.13 -11.27
CA ILE A 578 -0.12 -6.51 -10.81
C ILE A 578 -1.33 -7.12 -11.53
N PHE A 579 -2.45 -6.41 -11.61
CA PHE A 579 -3.64 -6.86 -12.33
C PHE A 579 -3.37 -7.04 -13.83
N GLY A 580 -2.65 -6.10 -14.47
CA GLY A 580 -2.26 -6.22 -15.88
C GLY A 580 -1.42 -7.47 -16.17
N LEU A 581 -0.51 -7.81 -15.26
CA LEU A 581 0.32 -9.02 -15.38
C LEU A 581 -0.47 -10.30 -15.08
N VAL A 582 -1.33 -10.31 -14.06
CA VAL A 582 -2.06 -11.51 -13.60
C VAL A 582 -3.25 -11.85 -14.50
N LEU A 583 -3.93 -10.86 -15.07
CA LEU A 583 -5.13 -11.06 -15.88
C LEU A 583 -4.85 -11.24 -17.37
N ALA A 584 -3.59 -11.15 -17.80
CA ALA A 584 -3.23 -11.49 -19.16
C ALA A 584 -3.59 -12.97 -19.45
N PRO A 585 -4.05 -13.32 -20.67
CA PRO A 585 -4.43 -14.69 -21.00
C PRO A 585 -3.29 -15.68 -20.70
N LEU A 586 -3.61 -16.79 -20.03
CA LEU A 586 -2.67 -17.84 -19.61
C LEU A 586 -1.57 -17.39 -18.63
N ALA A 587 -1.61 -16.16 -18.11
CA ALA A 587 -0.52 -15.61 -17.30
C ALA A 587 -0.25 -16.41 -16.02
N VAL A 588 -1.28 -16.99 -15.38
CA VAL A 588 -1.10 -17.80 -14.18
C VAL A 588 -0.33 -19.11 -14.41
N LEU A 589 -0.22 -19.54 -15.67
CA LEU A 589 0.59 -20.69 -16.09
C LEU A 589 1.96 -20.27 -16.63
N ASP A 590 2.21 -18.97 -16.81
CA ASP A 590 3.47 -18.41 -17.27
C ASP A 590 4.34 -18.02 -16.07
N ALA A 591 5.41 -18.79 -15.85
CA ALA A 591 6.33 -18.60 -14.74
C ALA A 591 6.97 -17.20 -14.72
N ALA A 592 7.34 -16.66 -15.88
CA ALA A 592 7.99 -15.36 -15.97
C ALA A 592 7.01 -14.23 -15.68
N GLN A 593 5.75 -14.35 -16.13
CA GLN A 593 4.70 -13.39 -15.82
C GLN A 593 4.36 -13.40 -14.32
N MET A 594 4.19 -14.57 -13.73
CA MET A 594 3.91 -14.68 -12.28
C MET A 594 5.08 -14.17 -11.43
N ALA A 595 6.32 -14.46 -11.81
CA ALA A 595 7.50 -13.90 -11.12
C ALA A 595 7.53 -12.36 -11.18
N LYS A 596 7.21 -11.76 -12.34
CA LYS A 596 7.08 -10.29 -12.48
C LYS A 596 5.98 -9.73 -11.58
N ALA A 597 4.79 -10.33 -11.60
CA ALA A 597 3.67 -9.91 -10.78
C ALA A 597 3.97 -10.05 -9.27
N ALA A 598 4.61 -11.15 -8.87
CA ALA A 598 5.05 -11.40 -7.49
C ALA A 598 6.07 -10.37 -7.03
N ALA A 599 7.07 -10.05 -7.85
CA ALA A 599 8.06 -9.02 -7.55
C ALA A 599 7.39 -7.65 -7.32
N ARG A 600 6.40 -7.29 -8.15
CA ARG A 600 5.61 -6.06 -7.94
C ARG A 600 4.81 -6.13 -6.64
N ALA A 601 4.13 -7.23 -6.37
CA ALA A 601 3.38 -7.42 -5.13
C ALA A 601 4.27 -7.35 -3.87
N ARG A 602 5.51 -7.85 -3.92
CA ARG A 602 6.49 -7.77 -2.83
C ARG A 602 7.04 -6.36 -2.64
N SER A 603 7.19 -5.60 -3.73
CA SER A 603 7.73 -4.23 -3.70
C SER A 603 6.77 -3.18 -3.12
N MET A 604 5.48 -3.51 -3.00
CA MET A 604 4.48 -2.61 -2.42
C MET A 604 4.78 -2.32 -0.95
N LYS A 605 4.90 -1.04 -0.62
CA LYS A 605 5.22 -0.60 0.75
C LYS A 605 4.07 -0.92 1.70
N GLN A 606 4.39 -1.10 2.97
CA GLN A 606 3.37 -1.43 3.98
C GLN A 606 2.31 -0.32 4.11
N ASP A 607 2.69 0.96 3.97
CA ASP A 607 1.74 2.07 4.00
C ASP A 607 0.78 2.07 2.79
N GLU A 608 1.26 1.68 1.62
CA GLU A 608 0.43 1.49 0.42
C GLU A 608 -0.56 0.33 0.60
N VAL A 609 -0.10 -0.78 1.20
CA VAL A 609 -0.96 -1.92 1.51
C VAL A 609 -2.04 -1.55 2.53
N GLN A 610 -1.72 -0.75 3.55
CA GLN A 610 -2.71 -0.31 4.55
C GLN A 610 -3.80 0.59 3.96
N LYS A 611 -3.43 1.43 2.98
CA LYS A 611 -4.37 2.29 2.26
C LYS A 611 -5.39 1.53 1.41
N LEU A 612 -5.15 0.24 1.10
CA LEU A 612 -6.12 -0.64 0.47
C LEU A 612 -7.19 -1.15 1.44
N GLY A 613 -7.26 -0.63 2.66
CA GLY A 613 -8.23 -1.02 3.68
C GLY A 613 -7.72 -2.14 4.59
N SER A 614 -8.15 -2.09 5.85
CA SER A 614 -7.68 -2.97 6.92
C SER A 614 -7.90 -4.45 6.62
N THR A 615 -9.02 -4.82 5.99
CA THR A 615 -9.33 -6.21 5.62
C THR A 615 -8.35 -6.77 4.60
N VAL A 616 -8.11 -6.04 3.50
CA VAL A 616 -7.18 -6.47 2.44
C VAL A 616 -5.75 -6.51 3.00
N ALA A 617 -5.36 -5.48 3.73
CA ALA A 617 -4.03 -5.38 4.35
C ALA A 617 -3.76 -6.52 5.34
N ALA A 618 -4.73 -6.86 6.19
CA ALA A 618 -4.60 -7.95 7.15
C ALA A 618 -4.40 -9.29 6.45
N LYS A 619 -5.23 -9.61 5.44
CA LYS A 619 -5.11 -10.85 4.67
C LYS A 619 -3.79 -10.94 3.90
N LEU A 620 -3.32 -9.85 3.29
CA LEU A 620 -2.01 -9.80 2.63
C LEU A 620 -0.85 -9.99 3.62
N THR A 621 -0.97 -9.40 4.82
CA THR A 621 0.02 -9.59 5.88
C THR A 621 0.07 -11.05 6.33
N THR A 622 -1.10 -11.70 6.48
CA THR A 622 -1.19 -13.14 6.78
C THR A 622 -0.50 -13.99 5.72
N VAL A 623 -0.69 -13.68 4.43
CA VAL A 623 0.00 -14.39 3.33
C VAL A 623 1.52 -14.19 3.43
N ARG A 624 1.98 -12.94 3.56
CA ARG A 624 3.42 -12.59 3.57
C ARG A 624 4.19 -13.14 4.77
N LYS A 625 3.57 -13.21 5.96
CA LYS A 625 4.24 -13.54 7.24
C LYS A 625 5.03 -14.85 7.20
N HIS A 626 4.63 -15.83 6.39
CA HIS A 626 5.20 -17.19 6.38
C HIS A 626 5.60 -17.69 4.98
N MET A 627 5.63 -16.77 4.01
CA MET A 627 6.33 -16.95 2.75
C MET A 627 7.78 -16.51 2.98
N ALA A 628 8.69 -17.45 3.23
CA ALA A 628 10.09 -17.12 3.50
C ALA A 628 10.66 -16.23 2.37
N PRO A 629 11.43 -15.17 2.69
CA PRO A 629 12.00 -14.32 1.65
C PRO A 629 13.06 -15.12 0.88
N VAL A 630 12.77 -15.48 -0.36
CA VAL A 630 13.81 -15.87 -1.32
C VAL A 630 14.57 -14.58 -1.66
N CYS A 631 15.88 -14.55 -1.41
CA CYS A 631 16.68 -13.38 -1.75
C CYS A 631 16.72 -13.22 -3.27
N THR A 632 16.28 -12.07 -3.79
CA THR A 632 16.30 -11.76 -5.23
C THR A 632 17.17 -10.52 -5.45
N LEU A 633 17.96 -10.48 -6.52
CA LEU A 633 18.72 -9.28 -6.92
C LEU A 633 17.74 -8.16 -7.32
N PRO A 634 17.88 -6.93 -6.77
CA PRO A 634 17.19 -5.77 -7.32
C PRO A 634 17.68 -5.49 -8.75
N THR A 635 16.81 -4.94 -9.60
CA THR A 635 17.26 -4.44 -10.90
C THR A 635 18.24 -3.29 -10.72
N LYS A 636 19.12 -3.04 -11.70
CA LYS A 636 20.15 -1.97 -11.70
C LYS A 636 19.67 -0.56 -11.32
N ARG A 637 18.35 -0.30 -11.24
CA ARG A 637 17.75 0.97 -10.81
C ARG A 637 17.46 1.09 -9.31
N ASP A 638 17.50 -0.01 -8.55
CA ASP A 638 17.00 -0.07 -7.16
C ASP A 638 18.11 -0.30 -6.11
N ILE A 639 19.37 -0.08 -6.45
CA ILE A 639 20.51 -0.43 -5.59
C ILE A 639 20.83 0.75 -4.64
N ASP A 640 20.23 0.72 -3.45
CA ASP A 640 20.73 1.40 -2.24
C ASP A 640 21.01 0.29 -1.21
N ILE A 641 22.24 -0.22 -1.18
CA ILE A 641 22.63 -1.41 -0.38
C ILE A 641 22.73 -1.09 1.13
N PHE A 642 22.50 0.16 1.54
CA PHE A 642 22.49 0.54 2.95
C PHE A 642 21.15 1.18 3.35
N ALA A 643 20.39 0.47 4.19
CA ALA A 643 19.21 1.02 4.84
C ALA A 643 19.56 2.30 5.63
N ALA A 644 19.11 3.45 5.12
CA ALA A 644 18.67 4.70 5.78
C ALA A 644 19.30 5.18 7.11
N SER A 645 20.49 4.72 7.51
CA SER A 645 21.18 5.16 8.74
C SER A 645 22.52 5.86 8.49
N LEU A 646 22.78 6.29 7.25
CA LEU A 646 23.94 7.08 6.86
C LEU A 646 23.53 8.39 6.16
N ARG A 647 22.68 9.17 6.83
CA ARG A 647 22.67 10.64 6.68
C ARG A 647 23.03 11.29 7.99
#